data_AF-A0A3B9SKN3-F1
#
_entry.id   AF-A0A3B9SKN3-F1
#
_cell.length_a   1.000
_cell.length_b   1.000
_cell.length_c   1.000
_cell.angle_alpha   90.00
_cell.angle_beta   90.00
_cell.angle_gamma   90.00
#
_symmetry.space_group_name_H-M   'P 1'
#
loop_
_entity.id
_entity.type
_entity.pdbx_description
1 polymer ?
#
loop_
_entity_poly.entity_id
_entity_poly.type
_entity_poly.pdbx_seq_one_letter_code
_entity_poly.pdbx_strand_id
1 'polypeptide(L)'
;MKHWIGIFFVWGWMSGLSAQPISMDIPKTRTFELRSGEPQFDVQIHHLEAPDAFSKQAALRDIKAAADARFGVADYSTLPAQRSLKTTAEDPLLLDEFGMKLVYPINGVSYALAGGTPNDNTVAFSKDSILLAAVNTRIWAWDLKTDTFHFPQQFLSLTQASGLQTSAYASDPRLLYDPVQDRWVLLFFVGNTPTTSQIVVCFSQTSDPADGWNMYTLPGNPLNNNRWSDFPSMAFTDDKLVMSINLIIPGVSWQVGFDGTVIWEMDKAAGYAGAATLPTELHHGIQYNGKWIRNLVAVNGWNGYVSTPMWASNRNFSPQNDTTFFLRRADSAVGGTHSYDILMLPATTPYGVPPDARQPYTDPSNSNYHLSTNDGRWLGAMELSNGSVHLVSTTRDFSTNRCGIYYGQIPNPWTPDSVYGQVIGHPSRDLGYPNVVAIGNEGCDEELLIAFNHSSTTEKAGVSALYRANDGSLSDFVTIKEGEGLVNKLSGPERWGDYFGLQTIYHDPQKVWAAGFYALLNGGNSTWFGLLQSPDSTALHVDVTAEGIGCNQTLTAMVMGGIPPYTYTWNGLPGLSAESGICSGDTVELYISDARGCVDFERIYVPYLDVEAPAIFPNPSPGEALMAFDAPDAGQVEIRV
;
A
#
# COMPACT_ATOMS: atom_id res chain seq x y z
N MET A 1 2.04 -56.98 17.42
CA MET A 1 1.46 -56.19 16.31
C MET A 1 1.86 -54.75 16.54
N LYS A 2 2.78 -54.22 15.71
CA LYS A 2 3.26 -52.84 15.78
C LYS A 2 2.30 -51.96 14.97
N HIS A 3 1.70 -50.95 15.60
CA HIS A 3 0.94 -49.92 14.91
C HIS A 3 1.91 -48.93 14.25
N TRP A 4 1.75 -48.75 12.94
CA TRP A 4 2.42 -47.73 12.15
C TRP A 4 1.55 -46.48 12.14
N ILE A 5 2.08 -45.38 12.66
CA ILE A 5 1.55 -44.03 12.46
C ILE A 5 2.18 -43.54 11.16
N GLY A 6 1.38 -43.42 10.11
CA GLY A 6 1.81 -42.82 8.84
C GLY A 6 1.75 -41.30 8.93
N ILE A 7 2.92 -40.67 9.05
CA ILE A 7 3.08 -39.23 8.83
C ILE A 7 3.13 -39.02 7.31
N PHE A 8 2.09 -38.42 6.75
CA PHE A 8 2.10 -37.97 5.36
C PHE A 8 2.86 -36.64 5.29
N PHE A 9 4.10 -36.68 4.81
CA PHE A 9 4.77 -35.48 4.31
C PHE A 9 4.24 -35.17 2.91
N VAL A 10 3.46 -34.10 2.77
CA VAL A 10 3.18 -33.52 1.45
C VAL A 10 4.42 -32.75 1.03
N TRP A 11 5.23 -33.34 0.15
CA TRP A 11 6.29 -32.61 -0.55
C TRP A 11 5.65 -31.70 -1.60
N GLY A 12 5.50 -30.42 -1.27
CA GLY A 12 5.24 -29.39 -2.27
C GLY A 12 6.44 -29.30 -3.21
N TRP A 13 6.22 -29.52 -4.51
CA TRP A 13 7.25 -29.31 -5.52
C TRP A 13 7.48 -27.80 -5.67
N MET A 14 8.59 -27.29 -5.13
CA MET A 14 9.04 -25.93 -5.38
C MET A 14 9.62 -25.87 -6.80
N SER A 15 9.03 -25.05 -7.67
CA SER A 15 9.60 -24.73 -8.98
C SER A 15 10.41 -23.44 -8.84
N GLY A 16 11.74 -23.54 -8.86
CA GLY A 16 12.62 -22.37 -8.88
C GLY A 16 12.90 -21.88 -10.30
N LEU A 17 13.12 -20.58 -10.46
CA LEU A 17 13.67 -20.01 -11.68
C LEU A 17 15.17 -20.28 -11.75
N SER A 18 15.63 -21.06 -12.74
CA SER A 18 17.05 -21.42 -12.88
C SER A 18 17.84 -20.51 -13.84
N ALA A 19 17.23 -19.47 -14.40
CA ALA A 19 17.90 -18.56 -15.33
C ALA A 19 18.56 -17.40 -14.56
N GLN A 20 19.81 -17.10 -14.90
CA GLN A 20 20.50 -15.90 -14.39
C GLN A 20 19.75 -14.65 -14.85
N PRO A 21 19.57 -13.64 -13.98
CA PRO A 21 19.03 -12.36 -14.43
C PRO A 21 19.95 -11.70 -15.45
N ILE A 22 19.37 -10.83 -16.27
CA ILE A 22 20.13 -10.01 -17.23
C ILE A 22 20.52 -8.72 -16.52
N SER A 23 21.82 -8.54 -16.25
CA SER A 23 22.35 -7.28 -15.72
C SER A 23 22.37 -6.20 -16.80
N MET A 24 21.96 -4.98 -16.44
CA MET A 24 21.90 -3.81 -17.30
C MET A 24 22.34 -2.58 -16.53
N ASP A 25 23.19 -1.76 -17.14
CA ASP A 25 23.51 -0.42 -16.66
C ASP A 25 22.66 0.60 -17.41
N ILE A 26 21.63 1.14 -16.76
CA ILE A 26 20.68 2.04 -17.40
C ILE A 26 21.21 3.48 -17.30
N PRO A 27 21.54 4.16 -18.41
CA PRO A 27 22.07 5.51 -18.34
C PRO A 27 21.06 6.49 -17.74
N LYS A 28 21.57 7.42 -16.92
CA LYS A 28 20.77 8.58 -16.50
C LYS A 28 20.34 9.35 -17.73
N THR A 29 19.04 9.46 -17.91
CA THR A 29 18.47 10.12 -19.08
C THR A 29 18.55 11.64 -18.93
N ARG A 30 18.16 12.16 -17.76
CA ARG A 30 18.29 13.60 -17.42
C ARG A 30 17.97 13.87 -15.95
N THR A 31 18.05 15.14 -15.57
CA THR A 31 17.36 15.69 -14.40
C THR A 31 16.23 16.62 -14.83
N PHE A 32 15.24 16.79 -13.96
CA PHE A 32 14.17 17.76 -14.12
C PHE A 32 13.67 18.25 -12.76
N GLU A 33 12.95 19.37 -12.75
CA GLU A 33 12.39 20.01 -11.57
C GLU A 33 10.89 20.23 -11.81
N LEU A 34 10.05 20.03 -10.79
CA LEU A 34 8.61 20.31 -10.92
C LEU A 34 8.31 21.79 -10.65
N ARG A 35 9.05 22.45 -9.75
CA ARG A 35 8.85 23.86 -9.36
C ARG A 35 8.96 24.81 -10.55
N SER A 36 9.92 24.57 -11.43
CA SER A 36 10.23 25.39 -12.60
C SER A 36 9.64 24.84 -13.91
N GLY A 37 8.78 23.81 -13.83
CA GLY A 37 8.15 23.22 -15.01
C GLY A 37 7.25 24.23 -15.74
N GLU A 38 7.45 24.42 -17.04
CA GLU A 38 6.60 25.30 -17.83
C GLU A 38 5.31 24.56 -18.23
N PRO A 39 4.11 25.05 -17.85
CA PRO A 39 2.86 24.46 -18.29
C PRO A 39 2.70 24.73 -19.79
N GLN A 40 2.88 23.71 -20.63
CA GLN A 40 2.70 23.81 -22.07
C GLN A 40 1.36 23.19 -22.49
N PHE A 41 0.82 23.63 -23.64
CA PHE A 41 -0.35 23.00 -24.24
C PHE A 41 -0.02 21.56 -24.66
N ASP A 42 -0.43 20.59 -23.84
CA ASP A 42 -0.32 19.16 -24.16
C ASP A 42 -1.51 18.76 -25.06
N VAL A 43 -1.40 19.02 -26.36
CA VAL A 43 -2.42 18.59 -27.32
C VAL A 43 -2.21 17.11 -27.62
N GLN A 44 -2.85 16.25 -26.84
CA GLN A 44 -2.86 14.80 -27.09
C GLN A 44 -4.19 14.39 -27.71
N ILE A 45 -4.12 13.56 -28.75
CA ILE A 45 -5.30 12.88 -29.28
C ILE A 45 -5.67 11.80 -28.27
N HIS A 46 -6.63 12.11 -27.41
CA HIS A 46 -7.24 11.12 -26.53
C HIS A 46 -8.11 10.19 -27.36
N HIS A 47 -7.57 9.03 -27.73
CA HIS A 47 -8.43 7.88 -28.03
C HIS A 47 -9.03 7.43 -26.70
N LEU A 48 -10.30 7.77 -26.46
CA LEU A 48 -11.02 7.32 -25.25
C LEU A 48 -10.99 5.79 -25.10
N GLU A 49 -10.86 5.07 -26.23
CA GLU A 49 -10.28 3.73 -26.34
C GLU A 49 -9.63 3.57 -27.73
N ALA A 50 -8.54 2.80 -27.86
CA ALA A 50 -8.02 2.43 -29.18
C ALA A 50 -9.05 1.53 -29.90
N PRO A 51 -9.48 1.84 -31.14
CA PRO A 51 -10.34 0.96 -31.92
C PRO A 51 -9.53 -0.28 -32.35
N ASP A 52 -9.92 -1.44 -31.84
CA ASP A 52 -9.35 -2.73 -32.19
C ASP A 52 -10.54 -3.64 -32.58
N ALA A 53 -10.47 -4.17 -33.80
CA ALA A 53 -11.48 -5.04 -34.42
C ALA A 53 -11.62 -6.43 -33.74
N PHE A 54 -10.82 -6.72 -32.72
CA PHE A 54 -10.82 -7.89 -31.83
C PHE A 54 -10.91 -7.42 -30.37
N SER A 55 -12.09 -6.85 -30.03
CA SER A 55 -12.23 -5.96 -28.87
C SER A 55 -11.78 -6.55 -27.52
N LYS A 56 -11.01 -5.73 -26.78
CA LYS A 56 -10.69 -5.84 -25.35
C LYS A 56 -11.86 -6.33 -24.47
N GLN A 57 -13.09 -6.01 -24.88
CA GLN A 57 -14.31 -6.27 -24.14
C GLN A 57 -14.99 -7.60 -24.49
N ALA A 58 -14.88 -8.11 -25.73
CA ALA A 58 -15.62 -9.32 -26.13
C ALA A 58 -15.16 -10.57 -25.36
N ALA A 59 -13.85 -10.84 -25.34
CA ALA A 59 -13.29 -11.99 -24.63
C ALA A 59 -13.58 -11.92 -23.11
N LEU A 60 -13.54 -10.72 -22.52
CA LEU A 60 -13.88 -10.54 -21.12
C LEU A 60 -15.37 -10.76 -20.87
N ARG A 61 -16.24 -10.26 -21.74
CA ARG A 61 -17.70 -10.49 -21.67
C ARG A 61 -18.01 -11.97 -21.78
N ASP A 62 -17.32 -12.73 -22.63
CA ASP A 62 -17.51 -14.18 -22.75
C ASP A 62 -17.12 -14.90 -21.46
N ILE A 63 -16.00 -14.51 -20.83
CA ILE A 63 -15.57 -15.06 -19.53
C ILE A 63 -16.61 -14.75 -18.44
N LYS A 64 -17.09 -13.51 -18.38
CA LYS A 64 -18.11 -13.11 -17.40
C LYS A 64 -19.45 -13.78 -17.66
N ALA A 65 -19.88 -13.91 -18.91
CA ALA A 65 -21.08 -14.64 -19.30
C ALA A 65 -20.99 -16.13 -18.96
N ALA A 66 -19.82 -16.75 -19.11
CA ALA A 66 -19.59 -18.13 -18.68
C ALA A 66 -19.66 -18.28 -17.15
N ALA A 67 -19.15 -17.29 -16.40
CA ALA A 67 -19.31 -17.25 -14.95
C ALA A 67 -20.78 -17.07 -14.55
N ASP A 68 -21.51 -16.16 -15.19
CA ASP A 68 -22.94 -15.94 -14.98
C ASP A 68 -23.78 -17.19 -15.29
N ALA A 69 -23.45 -17.89 -16.39
CA ALA A 69 -24.11 -19.15 -16.73
C ALA A 69 -23.86 -20.25 -15.70
N ARG A 70 -22.71 -20.22 -15.01
CA ARG A 70 -22.33 -21.22 -14.01
C ARG A 70 -22.86 -20.92 -12.61
N PHE A 71 -22.87 -19.66 -12.19
CA PHE A 71 -23.14 -19.25 -10.81
C PHE A 71 -24.41 -18.41 -10.65
N GLY A 72 -24.98 -17.93 -11.75
CA GLY A 72 -26.09 -16.99 -11.77
C GLY A 72 -25.63 -15.54 -11.90
N VAL A 73 -26.60 -14.66 -12.18
CA VAL A 73 -26.43 -13.21 -12.20
C VAL A 73 -26.86 -12.62 -10.87
N ALA A 74 -26.27 -11.48 -10.49
CA ALA A 74 -26.72 -10.74 -9.32
C ALA A 74 -28.16 -10.24 -9.48
N ASP A 75 -28.99 -10.46 -8.46
CA ASP A 75 -30.28 -9.80 -8.31
C ASP A 75 -30.11 -8.50 -7.51
N TYR A 76 -30.49 -7.38 -8.11
CA TYR A 76 -30.47 -6.05 -7.50
C TYR A 76 -31.88 -5.58 -7.08
N SER A 77 -32.92 -6.37 -7.34
CA SER A 77 -34.31 -6.03 -6.98
C SER A 77 -34.64 -6.29 -5.52
N THR A 78 -33.86 -7.15 -4.85
CA THR A 78 -34.00 -7.48 -3.44
C THR A 78 -32.67 -7.27 -2.72
N LEU A 79 -32.72 -6.72 -1.50
CA LEU A 79 -31.56 -6.77 -0.63
C LEU A 79 -31.43 -8.23 -0.14
N PRO A 80 -30.23 -8.83 -0.22
CA PRO A 80 -30.00 -10.14 0.36
C PRO A 80 -30.40 -10.13 1.84
N ALA A 81 -30.87 -11.27 2.37
CA ALA A 81 -31.02 -11.44 3.82
C ALA A 81 -29.71 -11.00 4.47
N GLN A 82 -29.78 -10.03 5.38
CA GLN A 82 -28.64 -9.24 5.87
C GLN A 82 -27.49 -10.15 6.27
N ARG A 83 -26.52 -10.32 5.38
CA ARG A 83 -25.20 -10.87 5.71
C ARG A 83 -24.41 -9.68 6.23
N SER A 84 -24.79 -9.19 7.42
CA SER A 84 -23.89 -8.27 8.10
C SER A 84 -22.59 -9.05 8.29
N LEU A 85 -21.46 -8.49 7.86
CA LEU A 85 -20.21 -8.85 8.51
C LEU A 85 -20.49 -8.72 10.01
N LYS A 86 -20.05 -9.69 10.82
CA LYS A 86 -20.16 -9.52 12.26
C LYS A 86 -19.16 -8.42 12.60
N THR A 87 -19.62 -7.17 12.57
CA THR A 87 -18.79 -6.00 12.80
C THR A 87 -18.72 -5.78 14.31
N THR A 88 -17.51 -5.91 14.82
CA THR A 88 -17.21 -5.71 16.25
C THR A 88 -16.06 -4.75 16.45
N ALA A 89 -15.30 -4.46 15.39
CA ALA A 89 -14.34 -3.37 15.39
C ALA A 89 -15.08 -2.03 15.22
N GLU A 90 -14.52 -0.99 15.81
CA GLU A 90 -14.96 0.38 15.58
C GLU A 90 -14.60 0.85 14.17
N ASP A 91 -15.30 1.88 13.70
CA ASP A 91 -15.10 2.44 12.36
C ASP A 91 -13.90 3.39 12.33
N PRO A 92 -13.07 3.38 11.26
CA PRO A 92 -12.02 4.36 11.12
C PRO A 92 -12.60 5.77 10.96
N LEU A 93 -11.92 6.76 11.54
CA LEU A 93 -12.40 8.14 11.55
C LEU A 93 -11.98 8.84 10.26
N LEU A 94 -12.93 9.39 9.50
CA LEU A 94 -12.64 10.31 8.38
C LEU A 94 -12.35 11.70 8.96
N LEU A 95 -11.09 12.12 8.92
CA LEU A 95 -10.65 13.38 9.51
C LEU A 95 -10.72 14.56 8.55
N ASP A 96 -10.41 14.33 7.28
CA ASP A 96 -10.37 15.35 6.24
C ASP A 96 -10.59 14.71 4.87
N GLU A 97 -11.08 15.50 3.91
CA GLU A 97 -11.29 15.06 2.55
C GLU A 97 -11.38 16.21 1.55
N PHE A 98 -10.89 15.97 0.33
CA PHE A 98 -11.01 16.93 -0.76
C PHE A 98 -10.85 16.28 -2.14
N GLY A 99 -11.40 16.94 -3.16
CA GLY A 99 -11.23 16.53 -4.55
C GLY A 99 -9.97 17.11 -5.20
N MET A 100 -9.36 16.34 -6.10
CA MET A 100 -8.34 16.87 -7.01
C MET A 100 -8.93 17.99 -7.86
N LYS A 101 -8.33 19.18 -7.80
CA LYS A 101 -8.90 20.41 -8.35
C LYS A 101 -7.88 21.28 -9.07
N LEU A 102 -8.40 22.18 -9.89
CA LEU A 102 -7.68 23.32 -10.46
C LEU A 102 -8.45 24.61 -10.15
N VAL A 103 -7.74 25.72 -10.03
CA VAL A 103 -8.27 27.05 -9.71
C VAL A 103 -7.91 28.00 -10.84
N TYR A 104 -8.92 28.62 -11.48
CA TYR A 104 -8.66 29.60 -12.52
C TYR A 104 -8.15 30.91 -11.93
N PRO A 105 -6.96 31.41 -12.33
CA PRO A 105 -6.38 32.62 -11.74
C PRO A 105 -7.23 33.88 -11.95
N ILE A 106 -8.04 33.91 -13.01
CA ILE A 106 -8.81 35.10 -13.41
C ILE A 106 -9.98 35.38 -12.46
N ASN A 107 -10.60 34.34 -11.89
CA ASN A 107 -11.81 34.47 -11.08
C ASN A 107 -11.81 33.65 -9.79
N GLY A 108 -10.75 32.89 -9.51
CA GLY A 108 -10.65 32.05 -8.31
C GLY A 108 -11.59 30.84 -8.29
N VAL A 109 -12.33 30.57 -9.37
CA VAL A 109 -13.28 29.46 -9.41
C VAL A 109 -12.51 28.14 -9.49
N SER A 110 -12.86 27.21 -8.60
CA SER A 110 -12.32 25.87 -8.54
C SER A 110 -13.14 24.89 -9.38
N TYR A 111 -12.48 24.00 -10.09
CA TYR A 111 -13.10 22.90 -10.82
C TYR A 111 -12.41 21.59 -10.49
N ALA A 112 -13.17 20.50 -10.44
CA ALA A 112 -12.60 19.16 -10.35
C ALA A 112 -11.71 18.89 -11.57
N LEU A 113 -10.49 18.41 -11.33
CA LEU A 113 -9.56 18.07 -12.39
C LEU A 113 -9.93 16.69 -12.94
N ALA A 114 -10.51 16.65 -14.15
CA ALA A 114 -11.07 15.43 -14.73
C ALA A 114 -10.03 14.31 -14.86
N GLY A 115 -10.43 13.10 -14.47
CA GLY A 115 -9.67 11.86 -14.62
C GLY A 115 -9.85 11.20 -16.00
N GLY A 116 -8.95 10.26 -16.30
CA GLY A 116 -8.98 9.41 -17.48
C GLY A 116 -10.02 8.29 -17.41
N THR A 117 -10.02 7.45 -18.44
CA THR A 117 -10.84 6.24 -18.58
C THR A 117 -9.91 5.09 -18.97
N PRO A 118 -9.47 4.22 -18.04
CA PRO A 118 -9.70 4.22 -16.58
C PRO A 118 -9.08 5.40 -15.83
N ASN A 119 -9.48 5.59 -14.57
CA ASN A 119 -8.76 6.50 -13.65
C ASN A 119 -7.58 5.74 -13.04
N ASP A 120 -6.36 6.13 -13.42
CA ASP A 120 -5.13 5.51 -12.93
C ASP A 120 -4.52 6.45 -11.90
N ASN A 121 -4.95 6.31 -10.65
CA ASN A 121 -4.53 7.19 -9.57
C ASN A 121 -3.59 6.48 -8.59
N THR A 122 -2.60 7.24 -8.14
CA THR A 122 -1.67 6.86 -7.09
C THR A 122 -1.41 8.07 -6.19
N VAL A 123 -1.15 7.83 -4.91
CA VAL A 123 -0.88 8.87 -3.92
C VAL A 123 0.30 8.43 -3.06
N ALA A 124 1.10 9.40 -2.63
CA ALA A 124 2.12 9.23 -1.61
C ALA A 124 2.16 10.48 -0.72
N PHE A 125 2.57 10.31 0.52
CA PHE A 125 2.59 11.37 1.53
C PHE A 125 3.94 11.39 2.27
N SER A 126 4.50 12.58 2.46
CA SER A 126 5.80 12.76 3.12
C SER A 126 5.73 13.12 4.60
N LYS A 127 6.88 13.05 5.27
CA LYS A 127 7.11 13.62 6.61
C LYS A 127 6.78 15.10 6.71
N ASP A 128 7.02 15.85 5.64
CA ASP A 128 6.75 17.29 5.60
C ASP A 128 5.30 17.65 5.29
N SER A 129 4.38 16.68 5.36
CA SER A 129 2.95 16.89 5.10
C SER A 129 2.62 17.37 3.69
N ILE A 130 3.34 16.85 2.70
CA ILE A 130 3.04 17.06 1.28
C ILE A 130 2.29 15.83 0.79
N LEU A 131 1.12 16.03 0.20
CA LEU A 131 0.41 15.00 -0.55
C LEU A 131 0.79 15.13 -2.02
N LEU A 132 1.44 14.11 -2.56
CA LEU A 132 1.78 14.01 -3.97
C LEU A 132 0.89 12.96 -4.63
N ALA A 133 0.23 13.32 -5.72
CA ALA A 133 -0.62 12.44 -6.49
C ALA A 133 -0.19 12.42 -7.95
N ALA A 134 -0.30 11.25 -8.57
CA ALA A 134 -0.21 11.14 -10.01
C ALA A 134 -1.47 10.44 -10.53
N VAL A 135 -2.11 11.05 -11.51
CA VAL A 135 -3.41 10.60 -12.05
C VAL A 135 -3.34 10.58 -13.57
N ASN A 136 -3.39 9.39 -14.15
CA ASN A 136 -3.22 9.09 -15.57
C ASN A 136 -1.93 9.71 -16.14
N THR A 137 -2.00 10.92 -16.67
CA THR A 137 -0.86 11.59 -17.30
C THR A 137 -0.35 12.79 -16.52
N ARG A 138 -0.88 13.04 -15.33
CA ARG A 138 -0.61 14.27 -14.58
C ARG A 138 0.02 13.97 -13.24
N ILE A 139 0.87 14.89 -12.80
CA ILE A 139 1.35 14.99 -11.42
C ILE A 139 0.77 16.24 -10.76
N TRP A 140 0.32 16.10 -9.53
CA TRP A 140 -0.41 17.09 -8.75
C TRP A 140 0.05 17.01 -7.29
N ALA A 141 0.16 18.13 -6.60
CA ALA A 141 0.58 18.12 -5.20
C ALA A 141 -0.08 19.22 -4.37
N TRP A 142 -0.32 18.88 -3.10
CA TRP A 142 -0.92 19.76 -2.10
C TRP A 142 0.00 19.83 -0.89
N ASP A 143 0.30 21.05 -0.45
CA ASP A 143 0.92 21.29 0.84
C ASP A 143 -0.19 21.39 1.89
N LEU A 144 -0.31 20.36 2.73
CA LEU A 144 -1.36 20.27 3.73
C LEU A 144 -1.14 21.20 4.92
N LYS A 145 0.08 21.73 5.10
CA LYS A 145 0.36 22.71 6.18
C LYS A 145 -0.20 24.08 5.83
N THR A 146 -0.12 24.45 4.56
CA THR A 146 -0.56 25.75 4.06
C THR A 146 -1.92 25.71 3.38
N ASP A 147 -2.45 24.51 3.11
CA ASP A 147 -3.67 24.27 2.33
C ASP A 147 -3.62 24.92 0.94
N THR A 148 -2.49 24.72 0.24
CA THR A 148 -2.25 25.29 -1.09
C THR A 148 -1.63 24.30 -2.06
N PHE A 149 -1.66 24.61 -3.36
CA PHE A 149 -0.90 23.84 -4.35
C PHE A 149 0.59 23.93 -4.06
N HIS A 150 1.24 22.77 -4.00
CA HIS A 150 2.68 22.70 -3.74
C HIS A 150 3.52 23.18 -4.94
N PHE A 151 2.98 23.05 -6.16
CA PHE A 151 3.59 23.60 -7.38
C PHE A 151 2.79 24.81 -7.90
N PRO A 152 3.45 25.91 -8.35
CA PRO A 152 2.77 27.09 -8.88
C PRO A 152 1.83 26.82 -10.07
N GLN A 153 2.15 25.80 -10.87
CA GLN A 153 1.40 25.37 -12.06
C GLN A 153 0.12 24.63 -11.71
N GLN A 154 -0.09 24.29 -10.43
CA GLN A 154 -1.16 23.46 -9.87
C GLN A 154 -1.06 21.97 -10.28
N PHE A 155 -0.72 21.67 -11.54
CA PHE A 155 -0.37 20.34 -12.03
C PHE A 155 0.57 20.43 -13.24
N LEU A 156 1.23 19.32 -13.55
CA LEU A 156 2.04 19.16 -14.76
C LEU A 156 1.70 17.84 -15.46
N SER A 157 1.83 17.77 -16.78
CA SER A 157 1.85 16.49 -17.50
C SER A 157 3.15 15.74 -17.18
N LEU A 158 3.11 14.42 -17.08
CA LEU A 158 4.26 13.58 -16.73
C LEU A 158 5.39 13.67 -17.77
N THR A 159 5.04 13.67 -19.07
CA THR A 159 6.03 13.81 -20.15
C THR A 159 6.62 15.21 -20.20
N GLN A 160 5.82 16.23 -19.90
CA GLN A 160 6.26 17.62 -19.84
C GLN A 160 7.16 17.88 -18.63
N ALA A 161 6.73 17.44 -17.45
CA ALA A 161 7.48 17.51 -16.21
C ALA A 161 8.84 16.83 -16.36
N SER A 162 8.86 15.61 -16.91
CA SER A 162 10.11 14.88 -17.12
C SER A 162 10.95 15.44 -18.28
N GLY A 163 10.35 16.24 -19.16
CA GLY A 163 10.95 16.76 -20.38
C GLY A 163 11.27 15.68 -21.43
N LEU A 164 10.63 14.51 -21.34
CA LEU A 164 10.80 13.42 -22.30
C LEU A 164 10.26 13.83 -23.67
N GLN A 165 11.12 13.78 -24.70
CA GLN A 165 10.73 14.09 -26.07
C GLN A 165 10.11 12.86 -26.74
N THR A 166 8.78 12.78 -26.72
CA THR A 166 8.02 11.66 -27.28
C THR A 166 6.70 12.13 -27.88
N SER A 167 6.23 11.44 -28.91
CA SER A 167 4.86 11.58 -29.43
C SER A 167 3.91 10.50 -28.89
N ALA A 168 4.43 9.58 -28.09
CA ALA A 168 3.64 8.53 -27.46
C ALA A 168 2.99 9.02 -26.17
N TYR A 169 1.81 8.47 -25.88
CA TYR A 169 1.05 8.74 -24.66
C TYR A 169 1.77 8.16 -23.43
N ALA A 170 1.71 8.89 -22.31
CA ALA A 170 2.15 8.40 -21.01
C ALA A 170 0.99 7.86 -20.17
N SER A 171 1.20 6.82 -19.37
CA SER A 171 0.15 6.15 -18.60
C SER A 171 0.65 5.48 -17.32
N ASP A 172 -0.28 4.90 -16.56
CA ASP A 172 -0.04 4.00 -15.44
C ASP A 172 0.98 4.52 -14.42
N PRO A 173 0.77 5.74 -13.87
CA PRO A 173 1.71 6.28 -12.91
C PRO A 173 1.70 5.45 -11.61
N ARG A 174 2.87 5.37 -11.00
CA ARG A 174 3.12 4.75 -9.70
C ARG A 174 3.95 5.71 -8.88
N LEU A 175 3.61 5.82 -7.60
CA LEU A 175 4.30 6.72 -6.69
C LEU A 175 4.54 6.01 -5.37
N LEU A 176 5.76 6.09 -4.85
CA LEU A 176 6.11 5.65 -3.51
C LEU A 176 6.90 6.75 -2.81
N TYR A 177 6.69 6.89 -1.50
CA TYR A 177 7.54 7.69 -0.63
C TYR A 177 8.39 6.75 0.23
N ASP A 178 9.70 6.97 0.24
CA ASP A 178 10.67 6.26 1.07
C ASP A 178 10.82 7.02 2.40
N PRO A 179 10.26 6.50 3.52
CA PRO A 179 10.34 7.18 4.81
C PRO A 179 11.72 7.09 5.46
N VAL A 180 12.60 6.21 5.01
CA VAL A 180 13.97 6.10 5.54
C VAL A 180 14.84 7.17 4.92
N GLN A 181 14.79 7.32 3.60
CA GLN A 181 15.57 8.31 2.86
C GLN A 181 14.93 9.71 2.84
N ASP A 182 13.64 9.81 3.18
CA ASP A 182 12.84 11.03 3.02
C ASP A 182 12.90 11.54 1.58
N ARG A 183 12.50 10.64 0.66
CA ARG A 183 12.58 10.82 -0.79
C ARG A 183 11.40 10.16 -1.49
N TRP A 184 11.21 10.50 -2.75
CA TRP A 184 10.10 10.03 -3.57
C TRP A 184 10.61 9.23 -4.76
N VAL A 185 9.83 8.25 -5.20
CA VAL A 185 9.99 7.59 -6.49
C VAL A 185 8.71 7.68 -7.27
N LEU A 186 8.82 8.22 -8.48
CA LEU A 186 7.76 8.30 -9.48
C LEU A 186 8.12 7.37 -10.63
N LEU A 187 7.14 6.61 -11.10
CA LEU A 187 7.28 5.77 -12.27
C LEU A 187 6.07 5.95 -13.18
N PHE A 188 6.28 5.96 -14.49
CA PHE A 188 5.20 5.97 -15.48
C PHE A 188 5.63 5.35 -16.81
N PHE A 189 4.66 4.93 -17.61
CA PHE A 189 4.88 4.27 -18.89
C PHE A 189 4.72 5.27 -20.03
N VAL A 190 5.38 4.97 -21.14
CA VAL A 190 5.24 5.73 -22.38
C VAL A 190 5.15 4.75 -23.53
N GLY A 191 4.10 4.86 -24.34
CA GLY A 191 3.94 4.08 -25.57
C GLY A 191 3.53 2.62 -25.36
N ASN A 192 2.80 2.09 -26.33
CA ASN A 192 2.17 0.76 -26.30
C ASN A 192 2.56 -0.11 -27.51
N THR A 193 3.72 0.17 -28.11
CA THR A 193 4.27 -0.63 -29.22
C THR A 193 5.69 -1.06 -28.89
N PRO A 194 6.20 -2.17 -29.47
CA PRO A 194 7.54 -2.66 -29.17
C PRO A 194 8.67 -1.65 -29.42
N THR A 195 8.46 -0.67 -30.31
CA THR A 195 9.45 0.36 -30.65
C THR A 195 9.29 1.66 -29.85
N THR A 196 8.11 1.93 -29.30
CA THR A 196 7.82 3.17 -28.54
C THR A 196 7.71 2.95 -27.04
N SER A 197 7.54 1.70 -26.58
CA SER A 197 7.33 1.37 -25.18
C SER A 197 8.59 1.64 -24.35
N GLN A 198 8.44 2.46 -23.32
CA GLN A 198 9.46 2.88 -22.37
C GLN A 198 8.89 2.92 -20.96
N ILE A 199 9.75 2.67 -19.97
CA ILE A 199 9.41 2.78 -18.55
C ILE A 199 10.26 3.90 -17.98
N VAL A 200 9.64 4.97 -17.50
CA VAL A 200 10.34 6.12 -16.91
C VAL A 200 10.33 5.95 -15.41
N VAL A 201 11.52 5.97 -14.79
CA VAL A 201 11.70 5.89 -13.34
C VAL A 201 12.45 7.12 -12.86
N CYS A 202 11.87 7.83 -11.90
CA CYS A 202 12.34 9.10 -11.40
C CYS A 202 12.57 9.00 -9.89
N PHE A 203 13.77 9.37 -9.43
CA PHE A 203 14.14 9.43 -8.01
C PHE A 203 14.29 10.88 -7.59
N SER A 204 13.59 11.34 -6.54
CA SER A 204 13.73 12.72 -6.08
C SER A 204 15.12 12.97 -5.49
N GLN A 205 15.60 14.20 -5.63
CA GLN A 205 16.89 14.64 -5.10
C GLN A 205 16.78 15.14 -3.66
N THR A 206 15.61 15.67 -3.29
CA THR A 206 15.28 16.21 -1.96
C THR A 206 13.97 15.61 -1.43
N SER A 207 13.63 15.93 -0.18
CA SER A 207 12.35 15.58 0.46
C SER A 207 11.19 16.43 -0.07
N ASP A 208 11.50 17.56 -0.70
CA ASP A 208 10.55 18.38 -1.44
C ASP A 208 10.42 17.84 -2.89
N PRO A 209 9.27 17.28 -3.28
CA PRO A 209 9.09 16.75 -4.63
C PRO A 209 9.11 17.84 -5.71
N ALA A 210 9.05 19.13 -5.35
CA ALA A 210 9.12 20.24 -6.29
C ALA A 210 10.53 20.49 -6.81
N ASP A 211 11.57 20.15 -6.05
CA ASP A 211 12.93 20.58 -6.34
C ASP A 211 13.52 19.88 -7.55
N GLY A 212 13.98 18.64 -7.44
CA GLY A 212 14.73 17.97 -8.51
C GLY A 212 14.56 16.46 -8.52
N TRP A 213 14.65 15.86 -9.70
CA TRP A 213 14.49 14.43 -9.93
C TRP A 213 15.57 13.89 -10.86
N ASN A 214 16.10 12.72 -10.55
CA ASN A 214 16.99 11.93 -11.41
C ASN A 214 16.15 10.96 -12.22
N MET A 215 16.18 11.09 -13.55
CA MET A 215 15.37 10.30 -14.46
C MET A 215 16.19 9.23 -15.18
N TYR A 216 15.67 8.00 -15.17
CA TYR A 216 16.17 6.85 -15.91
C TYR A 216 15.04 6.29 -16.79
N THR A 217 15.39 5.73 -17.96
CA THR A 217 14.41 5.16 -18.89
C THR A 217 14.78 3.72 -19.21
N LEU A 218 13.99 2.78 -18.69
CA LEU A 218 14.13 1.35 -18.98
C LEU A 218 13.45 1.03 -20.33
N PRO A 219 13.96 0.05 -21.09
CA PRO A 219 13.31 -0.41 -22.31
C PRO A 219 11.96 -1.09 -21.99
N GLY A 220 10.90 -0.72 -22.71
CA GLY A 220 9.59 -1.40 -22.63
C GLY A 220 9.51 -2.69 -23.45
N ASN A 221 10.56 -3.04 -24.19
CA ASN A 221 10.73 -4.34 -24.87
C ASN A 221 12.09 -4.95 -24.45
N PRO A 222 12.28 -5.26 -23.16
CA PRO A 222 13.62 -5.54 -22.63
C PRO A 222 14.23 -6.86 -23.12
N LEU A 223 13.40 -7.80 -23.59
CA LEU A 223 13.83 -9.08 -24.12
C LEU A 223 13.97 -9.08 -25.66
N ASN A 224 13.75 -7.93 -26.31
CA ASN A 224 13.74 -7.79 -27.77
C ASN A 224 12.89 -8.87 -28.48
N ASN A 225 11.74 -9.21 -27.91
CA ASN A 225 10.88 -10.31 -28.35
C ASN A 225 9.58 -9.81 -29.03
N ASN A 226 9.62 -8.58 -29.55
CA ASN A 226 8.49 -7.89 -30.17
C ASN A 226 7.28 -7.79 -29.21
N ARG A 227 7.53 -7.33 -27.98
CA ARG A 227 6.50 -7.06 -26.96
C ARG A 227 6.57 -5.62 -26.49
N TRP A 228 5.51 -5.16 -25.85
CA TRP A 228 5.48 -3.90 -25.10
C TRP A 228 5.09 -4.15 -23.65
N SER A 229 5.34 -3.18 -22.79
CA SER A 229 5.25 -3.31 -21.33
C SER A 229 3.98 -2.67 -20.76
N ASP A 230 3.29 -3.34 -19.85
CA ASP A 230 2.04 -2.85 -19.22
C ASP A 230 1.85 -3.40 -17.79
N PHE A 231 1.05 -2.69 -16.98
CA PHE A 231 0.65 -3.03 -15.63
C PHE A 231 1.82 -3.15 -14.63
N PRO A 232 2.41 -2.00 -14.23
CA PRO A 232 3.44 -1.97 -13.19
C PRO A 232 2.90 -2.28 -11.80
N SER A 233 3.73 -2.97 -11.01
CA SER A 233 3.64 -2.99 -9.55
C SER A 233 5.03 -2.85 -8.97
N MET A 234 5.18 -2.09 -7.88
CA MET A 234 6.49 -1.78 -7.30
C MET A 234 6.47 -1.74 -5.77
N ALA A 235 7.63 -1.97 -5.17
CA ALA A 235 7.87 -1.87 -3.74
C ALA A 235 9.34 -1.47 -3.48
N PHE A 236 9.61 -0.98 -2.28
CA PHE A 236 10.98 -0.80 -1.79
C PHE A 236 11.45 -2.00 -1.00
N THR A 237 12.74 -2.26 -1.13
CA THR A 237 13.54 -2.95 -0.11
C THR A 237 14.53 -1.96 0.51
N ASP A 238 15.38 -2.45 1.41
CA ASP A 238 16.42 -1.64 2.04
C ASP A 238 17.34 -0.96 0.99
N ASP A 239 17.71 -1.70 -0.05
CA ASP A 239 18.72 -1.29 -1.05
C ASP A 239 18.18 -1.16 -2.48
N LYS A 240 17.02 -1.75 -2.80
CA LYS A 240 16.47 -1.78 -4.16
C LYS A 240 15.08 -1.15 -4.27
N LEU A 241 14.81 -0.58 -5.44
CA LEU A 241 13.46 -0.47 -5.98
C LEU A 241 13.19 -1.72 -6.82
N VAL A 242 12.11 -2.45 -6.52
CA VAL A 242 11.70 -3.61 -7.31
C VAL A 242 10.40 -3.33 -8.04
N MET A 243 10.30 -3.77 -9.30
CA MET A 243 9.11 -3.56 -10.13
C MET A 243 8.82 -4.79 -10.99
N SER A 244 7.59 -5.30 -10.96
CA SER A 244 7.11 -6.27 -11.94
C SER A 244 6.34 -5.60 -13.06
N ILE A 245 6.39 -6.20 -14.25
CA ILE A 245 5.62 -5.73 -15.40
C ILE A 245 5.28 -6.84 -16.40
N ASN A 246 4.12 -6.75 -17.04
CA ASN A 246 3.71 -7.70 -18.06
C ASN A 246 4.28 -7.34 -19.44
N LEU A 247 4.60 -8.36 -20.23
CA LEU A 247 4.92 -8.25 -21.64
C LEU A 247 3.69 -8.59 -22.49
N ILE A 248 3.33 -7.71 -23.43
CA ILE A 248 2.11 -7.79 -24.23
C ILE A 248 2.43 -7.88 -25.74
N ILE A 249 1.73 -8.77 -26.43
CA ILE A 249 1.75 -8.92 -27.90
C ILE A 249 1.14 -7.67 -28.54
N PRO A 250 1.81 -7.05 -29.54
CA PRO A 250 1.28 -5.86 -30.20
C PRO A 250 0.03 -6.16 -31.03
N GLY A 251 -0.85 -5.15 -31.14
CA GLY A 251 -2.03 -5.21 -32.02
C GLY A 251 -3.19 -6.07 -31.49
N VAL A 252 -3.12 -6.52 -30.24
CA VAL A 252 -4.20 -7.21 -29.54
C VAL A 252 -4.39 -6.63 -28.14
N SER A 253 -5.52 -6.95 -27.51
CA SER A 253 -5.82 -6.54 -26.14
C SER A 253 -4.84 -7.13 -25.11
N TRP A 254 -4.59 -6.42 -23.99
CA TRP A 254 -3.73 -6.93 -22.90
C TRP A 254 -4.28 -8.23 -22.28
N GLN A 255 -5.59 -8.45 -22.39
CA GLN A 255 -6.27 -9.65 -21.90
C GLN A 255 -5.73 -10.90 -22.59
N VAL A 256 -5.71 -10.88 -23.93
CA VAL A 256 -5.30 -12.01 -24.79
C VAL A 256 -3.84 -11.97 -25.19
N GLY A 257 -3.24 -10.77 -25.21
CA GLY A 257 -1.87 -10.52 -25.63
C GLY A 257 -0.83 -10.76 -24.55
N PHE A 258 -1.21 -11.15 -23.34
CA PHE A 258 -0.27 -11.44 -22.27
C PHE A 258 0.71 -12.54 -22.67
N ASP A 259 2.01 -12.26 -22.56
CA ASP A 259 3.10 -13.15 -22.93
C ASP A 259 4.26 -13.11 -21.92
N GLY A 260 3.89 -13.20 -20.63
CA GLY A 260 4.84 -13.28 -19.52
C GLY A 260 4.94 -12.02 -18.69
N THR A 261 5.48 -12.18 -17.48
CA THR A 261 5.84 -11.09 -16.57
C THR A 261 7.34 -11.12 -16.36
N VAL A 262 7.95 -9.93 -16.25
CA VAL A 262 9.36 -9.72 -15.88
C VAL A 262 9.43 -8.90 -14.60
N ILE A 263 10.53 -9.05 -13.85
CA ILE A 263 10.82 -8.27 -12.65
C ILE A 263 12.11 -7.50 -12.86
N TRP A 264 12.09 -6.21 -12.58
CA TRP A 264 13.23 -5.32 -12.54
C TRP A 264 13.64 -5.10 -11.09
N GLU A 265 14.92 -5.26 -10.79
CA GLU A 265 15.53 -4.84 -9.52
C GLU A 265 16.53 -3.71 -9.83
N MET A 266 16.37 -2.56 -9.19
CA MET A 266 17.17 -1.35 -9.45
C MET A 266 17.84 -0.88 -8.17
N ASP A 267 19.12 -0.50 -8.25
CA ASP A 267 19.86 0.06 -7.12
C ASP A 267 19.27 1.42 -6.68
N LYS A 268 18.66 1.44 -5.50
CA LYS A 268 17.94 2.60 -4.98
C LYS A 268 18.89 3.73 -4.61
N ALA A 269 20.03 3.41 -4.02
CA ALA A 269 21.02 4.40 -3.60
C ALA A 269 21.65 5.11 -4.81
N ALA A 270 21.97 4.37 -5.86
CA ALA A 270 22.46 4.92 -7.13
C ALA A 270 21.41 5.82 -7.81
N GLY A 271 20.13 5.42 -7.78
CA GLY A 271 19.02 6.21 -8.28
C GLY A 271 18.88 7.56 -7.58
N TYR A 272 18.87 7.58 -6.24
CA TYR A 272 18.82 8.82 -5.46
C TYR A 272 20.07 9.69 -5.61
N ALA A 273 21.26 9.07 -5.65
CA ALA A 273 22.51 9.79 -5.91
C ALA A 273 22.58 10.38 -7.32
N GLY A 274 21.70 9.95 -8.23
CA GLY A 274 21.68 10.41 -9.60
C GLY A 274 22.92 9.96 -10.37
N ALA A 275 23.38 8.73 -10.11
CA ALA A 275 24.53 8.10 -10.74
C ALA A 275 24.42 8.11 -12.27
N ALA A 276 25.56 8.17 -12.97
CA ALA A 276 25.61 8.22 -14.43
C ALA A 276 24.94 6.99 -15.09
N THR A 277 25.02 5.84 -14.44
CA THR A 277 24.28 4.63 -14.76
C THR A 277 23.58 4.12 -13.51
N LEU A 278 22.41 3.53 -13.69
CA LEU A 278 21.63 2.84 -12.66
C LEU A 278 21.85 1.33 -12.82
N PRO A 279 22.61 0.70 -11.91
CA PRO A 279 22.73 -0.75 -11.87
C PRO A 279 21.35 -1.41 -11.73
N THR A 280 21.04 -2.31 -12.66
CA THR A 280 19.71 -2.93 -12.78
C THR A 280 19.82 -4.40 -13.16
N GLU A 281 18.94 -5.24 -12.61
CA GLU A 281 18.77 -6.65 -13.00
C GLU A 281 17.36 -6.89 -13.54
N LEU A 282 17.26 -7.68 -14.63
CA LEU A 282 16.00 -8.14 -15.20
C LEU A 282 15.83 -9.64 -15.03
N HIS A 283 14.84 -10.02 -14.25
CA HIS A 283 14.38 -11.40 -14.11
C HIS A 283 13.24 -11.68 -15.10
N HIS A 284 13.32 -12.83 -15.77
CA HIS A 284 12.37 -13.24 -16.79
C HIS A 284 12.12 -14.75 -16.69
N GLY A 285 11.23 -15.29 -17.54
CA GLY A 285 10.96 -16.73 -17.53
C GLY A 285 10.01 -17.18 -16.42
N ILE A 286 9.30 -16.25 -15.78
CA ILE A 286 8.45 -16.48 -14.59
C ILE A 286 7.25 -17.38 -14.94
N GLN A 287 7.38 -18.67 -14.63
CA GLN A 287 6.42 -19.70 -15.01
C GLN A 287 6.16 -20.69 -13.87
N TYR A 288 4.95 -21.25 -13.84
CA TYR A 288 4.60 -22.41 -13.04
C TYR A 288 4.08 -23.52 -13.94
N ASN A 289 4.68 -24.72 -13.88
CA ASN A 289 4.35 -25.86 -14.74
C ASN A 289 4.30 -25.51 -16.25
N GLY A 290 5.28 -24.72 -16.72
CA GLY A 290 5.41 -24.31 -18.12
C GLY A 290 4.39 -23.27 -18.58
N LYS A 291 3.62 -22.68 -17.66
CA LYS A 291 2.66 -21.59 -17.95
C LYS A 291 3.14 -20.29 -17.32
N TRP A 292 3.04 -19.21 -18.09
CA TRP A 292 3.34 -17.86 -17.62
C TRP A 292 2.45 -17.45 -16.45
N ILE A 293 3.06 -16.86 -15.42
CA ILE A 293 2.36 -16.19 -14.31
C ILE A 293 2.19 -14.73 -14.69
N ARG A 294 0.96 -14.20 -14.58
CA ARG A 294 0.61 -12.83 -14.98
C ARG A 294 0.34 -11.93 -13.79
N ASN A 295 0.44 -10.61 -13.98
CA ASN A 295 -0.02 -9.61 -12.99
C ASN A 295 0.57 -9.83 -11.60
N LEU A 296 1.90 -9.89 -11.49
CA LEU A 296 2.54 -9.89 -10.18
C LEU A 296 2.24 -8.56 -9.48
N VAL A 297 1.85 -8.63 -8.21
CA VAL A 297 1.70 -7.46 -7.32
C VAL A 297 2.78 -7.54 -6.25
N ALA A 298 3.54 -6.46 -6.11
CA ALA A 298 4.59 -6.32 -5.11
C ALA A 298 3.99 -6.26 -3.71
N VAL A 299 4.56 -7.00 -2.77
CA VAL A 299 4.28 -6.84 -1.34
C VAL A 299 5.03 -5.61 -0.85
N ASN A 300 4.31 -4.63 -0.32
CA ASN A 300 4.89 -3.47 0.38
C ASN A 300 4.98 -3.76 1.88
N GLY A 301 5.84 -3.07 2.61
CA GLY A 301 5.94 -3.23 4.07
C GLY A 301 5.19 -2.14 4.82
N TRP A 302 4.72 -2.47 6.02
CA TRP A 302 3.96 -1.55 6.89
C TRP A 302 4.71 -0.24 7.19
N ASN A 303 6.04 -0.29 7.18
CA ASN A 303 6.95 0.84 7.40
C ASN A 303 7.56 1.41 6.11
N GLY A 304 7.04 1.01 4.95
CA GLY A 304 7.42 1.51 3.63
C GLY A 304 8.46 0.68 2.88
N TYR A 305 8.96 -0.42 3.44
CA TYR A 305 9.88 -1.34 2.76
C TYR A 305 9.72 -2.78 3.24
N VAL A 306 10.09 -3.73 2.40
CA VAL A 306 10.20 -5.16 2.76
C VAL A 306 11.67 -5.58 2.80
N SER A 307 12.03 -6.47 3.71
CA SER A 307 13.42 -6.96 3.81
C SER A 307 13.84 -7.79 2.59
N THR A 308 12.88 -8.41 1.92
CA THR A 308 13.09 -9.29 0.77
C THR A 308 11.98 -9.08 -0.25
N PRO A 309 12.27 -8.98 -1.56
CA PRO A 309 11.23 -8.84 -2.57
C PRO A 309 10.26 -10.03 -2.57
N MET A 310 8.98 -9.72 -2.47
CA MET A 310 7.88 -10.69 -2.51
C MET A 310 6.77 -10.24 -3.47
N TRP A 311 6.08 -11.21 -4.08
CA TRP A 311 5.05 -10.98 -5.06
C TRP A 311 3.88 -11.95 -4.91
N ALA A 312 2.67 -11.48 -5.22
CA ALA A 312 1.49 -12.31 -5.35
C ALA A 312 0.92 -12.27 -6.77
N SER A 313 0.38 -13.39 -7.23
CA SER A 313 -0.40 -13.51 -8.47
C SER A 313 -1.50 -14.56 -8.31
N ASN A 314 -2.43 -14.63 -9.24
CA ASN A 314 -3.50 -15.61 -9.25
C ASN A 314 -3.99 -15.90 -10.68
N ARG A 315 -4.96 -16.81 -10.80
CA ARG A 315 -5.65 -17.09 -12.06
C ARG A 315 -6.83 -16.14 -12.23
N ASN A 316 -6.55 -14.85 -12.37
CA ASN A 316 -7.49 -13.72 -12.36
C ASN A 316 -8.73 -13.83 -13.29
N PHE A 317 -8.64 -14.57 -14.40
CA PHE A 317 -9.76 -14.79 -15.34
C PHE A 317 -10.62 -16.02 -15.05
N SER A 318 -10.28 -16.81 -14.04
CA SER A 318 -11.02 -18.02 -13.74
C SER A 318 -12.41 -17.67 -13.22
N PRO A 319 -13.49 -18.31 -13.73
CA PRO A 319 -14.83 -18.16 -13.15
C PRO A 319 -14.86 -18.47 -11.65
N GLN A 320 -14.01 -19.40 -11.22
CA GLN A 320 -13.70 -19.68 -9.82
C GLN A 320 -12.27 -20.19 -9.73
N ASN A 321 -11.57 -19.79 -8.68
CA ASN A 321 -10.18 -20.02 -8.36
C ASN A 321 -10.03 -20.29 -6.86
N ASP A 322 -9.13 -21.20 -6.54
CA ASP A 322 -8.75 -21.63 -5.20
C ASP A 322 -7.22 -21.68 -5.05
N THR A 323 -6.47 -21.05 -5.96
CA THR A 323 -5.01 -21.08 -5.97
C THR A 323 -4.43 -19.68 -6.13
N THR A 324 -3.43 -19.38 -5.32
CA THR A 324 -2.60 -18.17 -5.39
C THR A 324 -1.18 -18.58 -5.74
N PHE A 325 -0.52 -17.80 -6.59
CA PHE A 325 0.93 -17.91 -6.79
C PHE A 325 1.60 -16.89 -5.88
N PHE A 326 2.56 -17.34 -5.08
CA PHE A 326 3.37 -16.48 -4.22
C PHE A 326 4.83 -16.65 -4.61
N LEU A 327 5.51 -15.53 -4.84
CA LEU A 327 6.91 -15.52 -5.20
C LEU A 327 7.68 -14.76 -4.13
N ARG A 328 8.86 -15.26 -3.79
CA ARG A 328 9.80 -14.56 -2.92
C ARG A 328 11.21 -14.73 -3.44
N ARG A 329 12.06 -13.75 -3.19
CA ARG A 329 13.49 -13.94 -3.35
C ARG A 329 14.02 -14.94 -2.31
N ALA A 330 14.97 -15.76 -2.73
CA ALA A 330 15.69 -16.68 -1.84
C ALA A 330 16.79 -15.98 -1.01
N ASP A 331 17.24 -14.80 -1.44
CA ASP A 331 18.23 -13.95 -0.77
C ASP A 331 17.95 -12.45 -1.00
N SER A 332 18.58 -11.59 -0.18
CA SER A 332 18.50 -10.12 -0.31
C SER A 332 19.66 -9.51 -1.13
N ALA A 333 20.77 -10.22 -1.31
CA ALA A 333 22.01 -9.67 -1.87
C ALA A 333 21.98 -9.41 -3.40
N VAL A 334 22.94 -8.60 -3.87
CA VAL A 334 23.27 -8.38 -5.29
C VAL A 334 24.45 -9.27 -5.69
N GLY A 335 24.25 -10.16 -6.67
CA GLY A 335 25.26 -11.06 -7.28
C GLY A 335 25.09 -12.56 -6.94
N GLY A 336 24.92 -13.45 -7.94
CA GLY A 336 24.72 -14.90 -7.75
C GLY A 336 23.65 -15.54 -8.66
N THR A 337 23.35 -16.84 -8.46
CA THR A 337 22.17 -17.53 -9.06
C THR A 337 20.90 -17.03 -8.38
N HIS A 338 20.39 -15.88 -8.81
CA HIS A 338 19.23 -15.23 -8.21
C HIS A 338 17.90 -15.82 -8.69
N SER A 339 17.31 -16.71 -7.90
CA SER A 339 16.00 -17.30 -8.19
C SER A 339 14.92 -16.73 -7.30
N TYR A 340 13.77 -16.42 -7.90
CA TYR A 340 12.52 -16.34 -7.14
C TYR A 340 12.03 -17.77 -6.92
N ASP A 341 11.74 -18.11 -5.67
CA ASP A 341 10.96 -19.29 -5.33
C ASP A 341 9.52 -19.03 -5.76
N ILE A 342 8.96 -19.91 -6.59
CA ILE A 342 7.57 -19.82 -7.01
C ILE A 342 6.77 -20.90 -6.29
N LEU A 343 5.81 -20.45 -5.48
CA LEU A 343 4.96 -21.28 -4.65
C LEU A 343 3.52 -21.18 -5.15
N MET A 344 2.82 -22.31 -5.20
CA MET A 344 1.38 -22.35 -5.43
C MET A 344 0.72 -22.69 -4.11
N LEU A 345 -0.08 -21.76 -3.60
CA LEU A 345 -0.75 -21.84 -2.32
C LEU A 345 -2.25 -22.07 -2.54
N PRO A 346 -2.86 -23.09 -1.92
CA PRO A 346 -4.30 -23.21 -1.90
C PRO A 346 -4.92 -22.07 -1.07
N ALA A 347 -6.07 -21.57 -1.52
CA ALA A 347 -6.88 -20.61 -0.81
C ALA A 347 -7.99 -21.32 -0.03
N THR A 348 -8.18 -20.98 1.25
CA THR A 348 -9.20 -21.62 2.10
C THR A 348 -10.63 -21.25 1.68
N THR A 349 -10.80 -20.10 1.04
CA THR A 349 -12.08 -19.62 0.49
C THR A 349 -11.93 -19.42 -1.03
N PRO A 350 -12.78 -20.04 -1.86
CA PRO A 350 -12.75 -19.80 -3.30
C PRO A 350 -13.11 -18.36 -3.66
N TYR A 351 -12.48 -17.85 -4.70
CA TYR A 351 -12.73 -16.53 -5.29
C TYR A 351 -12.89 -16.66 -6.81
N GLY A 352 -13.28 -15.63 -7.52
CA GLY A 352 -13.46 -15.72 -8.97
C GLY A 352 -13.55 -14.38 -9.66
N VAL A 353 -13.63 -14.43 -10.99
CA VAL A 353 -13.81 -13.24 -11.83
C VAL A 353 -15.09 -12.48 -11.43
N PRO A 354 -14.99 -11.18 -11.08
CA PRO A 354 -16.16 -10.37 -10.71
C PRO A 354 -17.04 -10.03 -11.92
N PRO A 355 -18.37 -9.87 -11.74
CA PRO A 355 -19.22 -9.23 -12.75
C PRO A 355 -18.87 -7.75 -12.91
N ASP A 356 -19.51 -7.04 -13.85
CA ASP A 356 -19.43 -5.57 -13.89
C ASP A 356 -20.37 -4.96 -12.84
N ALA A 357 -19.91 -3.91 -12.17
CA ALA A 357 -20.66 -3.20 -11.15
C ALA A 357 -21.81 -2.36 -11.76
N ARG A 358 -22.83 -2.05 -10.96
CA ARG A 358 -24.02 -1.29 -11.40
C ARG A 358 -23.94 0.18 -11.01
N GLN A 359 -24.61 1.03 -11.80
CA GLN A 359 -24.87 2.43 -11.49
C GLN A 359 -26.38 2.70 -11.32
N PRO A 360 -26.79 3.84 -10.74
CA PRO A 360 -28.21 4.21 -10.52
C PRO A 360 -29.05 4.54 -11.77
N TYR A 361 -28.73 3.95 -12.92
CA TYR A 361 -29.48 4.16 -14.15
C TYR A 361 -30.87 3.51 -14.10
N THR A 362 -31.83 4.05 -14.86
CA THR A 362 -33.23 3.60 -14.85
C THR A 362 -33.40 2.14 -15.27
N ASP A 363 -32.52 1.65 -16.15
CA ASP A 363 -32.34 0.23 -16.43
C ASP A 363 -30.97 -0.24 -15.95
N PRO A 364 -30.86 -0.76 -14.71
CA PRO A 364 -29.61 -1.29 -14.18
C PRO A 364 -29.04 -2.46 -14.99
N SER A 365 -29.82 -3.09 -15.87
CA SER A 365 -29.34 -4.18 -16.72
C SER A 365 -28.66 -3.70 -18.01
N ASN A 366 -28.77 -2.41 -18.35
CA ASN A 366 -28.13 -1.85 -19.52
C ASN A 366 -26.60 -1.83 -19.36
N SER A 367 -25.94 -2.70 -20.12
CA SER A 367 -24.49 -2.91 -20.06
C SER A 367 -23.65 -1.69 -20.39
N ASN A 368 -24.22 -0.66 -21.03
CA ASN A 368 -23.48 0.56 -21.36
C ASN A 368 -23.27 1.46 -20.13
N TYR A 369 -24.05 1.27 -19.07
CA TYR A 369 -23.91 2.02 -17.82
C TYR A 369 -23.30 1.17 -16.69
N HIS A 370 -22.80 -0.02 -17.03
CA HIS A 370 -22.07 -0.84 -16.08
C HIS A 370 -20.67 -0.30 -15.89
N LEU A 371 -20.07 -0.64 -14.77
CA LEU A 371 -18.73 -0.25 -14.39
C LEU A 371 -17.82 -1.47 -14.41
N SER A 372 -16.88 -1.49 -15.34
CA SER A 372 -15.97 -2.62 -15.55
C SER A 372 -15.11 -2.88 -14.33
N THR A 373 -15.11 -4.11 -13.82
CA THR A 373 -14.17 -4.58 -12.78
C THR A 373 -12.95 -5.29 -13.35
N ASN A 374 -12.90 -5.43 -14.68
CA ASN A 374 -11.89 -6.19 -15.42
C ASN A 374 -11.87 -7.67 -15.00
N ASP A 375 -10.94 -8.05 -14.13
CA ASP A 375 -10.68 -9.42 -13.72
C ASP A 375 -10.39 -9.48 -12.21
N GLY A 376 -10.20 -10.69 -11.68
CA GLY A 376 -9.98 -10.91 -10.25
C GLY A 376 -8.52 -10.88 -9.81
N ARG A 377 -7.65 -10.09 -10.45
CA ARG A 377 -6.22 -10.01 -10.08
C ARG A 377 -6.04 -9.39 -8.69
N TRP A 378 -4.94 -9.75 -8.03
CA TRP A 378 -4.46 -9.00 -6.87
C TRP A 378 -4.20 -7.54 -7.26
N LEU A 379 -4.48 -6.63 -6.32
CA LEU A 379 -4.32 -5.18 -6.52
C LEU A 379 -3.55 -4.51 -5.39
N GLY A 380 -3.60 -5.07 -4.17
CA GLY A 380 -2.83 -4.62 -3.02
C GLY A 380 -2.22 -5.79 -2.26
N ALA A 381 -1.03 -5.58 -1.71
CA ALA A 381 -0.33 -6.54 -0.88
C ALA A 381 0.55 -5.84 0.16
N MET A 382 0.47 -6.26 1.43
CA MET A 382 1.15 -5.63 2.57
C MET A 382 1.76 -6.68 3.51
N GLU A 383 3.02 -6.54 3.87
CA GLU A 383 3.71 -7.26 4.94
C GLU A 383 3.61 -6.45 6.25
N LEU A 384 3.08 -7.07 7.30
CA LEU A 384 3.00 -6.48 8.64
C LEU A 384 4.25 -6.81 9.49
N SER A 385 4.38 -6.15 10.63
CA SER A 385 5.54 -6.28 11.52
C SER A 385 5.79 -7.70 12.04
N ASN A 386 4.73 -8.50 12.16
CA ASN A 386 4.81 -9.92 12.50
C ASN A 386 5.28 -10.82 11.33
N GLY A 387 5.53 -10.24 10.14
CA GLY A 387 5.95 -10.93 8.92
C GLY A 387 4.81 -11.57 8.12
N SER A 388 3.55 -11.42 8.53
CA SER A 388 2.41 -11.92 7.76
C SER A 388 2.13 -11.04 6.54
N VAL A 389 1.70 -11.66 5.43
CA VAL A 389 1.38 -10.96 4.18
C VAL A 389 -0.13 -10.96 3.94
N HIS A 390 -0.69 -9.78 3.67
CA HIS A 390 -2.11 -9.54 3.47
C HIS A 390 -2.35 -9.05 2.05
N LEU A 391 -3.36 -9.63 1.39
CA LEU A 391 -3.62 -9.46 -0.04
C LEU A 391 -5.07 -9.05 -0.27
N VAL A 392 -5.32 -8.15 -1.23
CA VAL A 392 -6.67 -7.77 -1.63
C VAL A 392 -6.88 -7.77 -3.15
N SER A 393 -8.05 -8.24 -3.58
CA SER A 393 -8.50 -8.21 -4.99
C SER A 393 -10.00 -7.97 -5.11
N THR A 394 -10.46 -7.51 -6.27
CA THR A 394 -11.89 -7.58 -6.61
C THR A 394 -12.30 -9.03 -6.88
N THR A 395 -13.47 -9.46 -6.45
CA THR A 395 -13.97 -10.82 -6.70
C THR A 395 -15.48 -10.91 -6.84
N ARG A 396 -15.99 -12.05 -7.34
CA ARG A 396 -17.40 -12.41 -7.23
C ARG A 396 -17.70 -12.91 -5.83
N ASP A 397 -18.67 -12.30 -5.16
CA ASP A 397 -19.32 -12.92 -4.02
C ASP A 397 -20.29 -14.00 -4.52
N PHE A 398 -19.93 -15.27 -4.36
CA PHE A 398 -20.75 -16.39 -4.82
C PHE A 398 -22.10 -16.53 -4.09
N SER A 399 -22.32 -15.81 -3.00
CA SER A 399 -23.61 -15.80 -2.30
C SER A 399 -24.62 -14.81 -2.93
N THR A 400 -24.14 -13.68 -3.44
CA THR A 400 -24.97 -12.61 -4.01
C THR A 400 -24.79 -12.43 -5.52
N ASN A 401 -23.76 -13.07 -6.09
CA ASN A 401 -23.24 -12.87 -7.44
C ASN A 401 -22.82 -11.43 -7.76
N ARG A 402 -22.62 -10.57 -6.76
CA ARG A 402 -22.18 -9.17 -6.91
C ARG A 402 -20.65 -9.03 -6.84
N CYS A 403 -20.16 -7.82 -7.10
CA CYS A 403 -18.75 -7.50 -6.87
C CYS A 403 -18.48 -7.35 -5.37
N GLY A 404 -17.49 -8.08 -4.87
CA GLY A 404 -16.96 -7.96 -3.51
C GLY A 404 -15.44 -7.83 -3.52
N ILE A 405 -14.87 -7.69 -2.32
CA ILE A 405 -13.42 -7.72 -2.10
C ILE A 405 -13.05 -9.11 -1.59
N TYR A 406 -11.99 -9.70 -2.14
CA TYR A 406 -11.35 -10.87 -1.54
C TYR A 406 -10.17 -10.38 -0.71
N TYR A 407 -10.18 -10.72 0.57
CA TYR A 407 -9.04 -10.56 1.48
C TYR A 407 -8.37 -11.91 1.68
N GLY A 408 -7.04 -11.95 1.63
CA GLY A 408 -6.26 -13.16 1.88
C GLY A 408 -5.08 -12.89 2.80
N GLN A 409 -4.86 -13.76 3.78
CA GLN A 409 -3.70 -13.71 4.67
C GLN A 409 -2.78 -14.90 4.43
N ILE A 410 -1.47 -14.65 4.34
CA ILE A 410 -0.40 -15.63 4.40
C ILE A 410 0.30 -15.40 5.74
N PRO A 411 0.04 -16.23 6.78
CA PRO A 411 0.59 -16.00 8.12
C PRO A 411 2.12 -16.04 8.17
N ASN A 412 2.74 -16.87 7.32
CA ASN A 412 4.19 -16.99 7.25
C ASN A 412 4.65 -17.14 5.78
N PRO A 413 5.19 -16.09 5.14
CA PRO A 413 5.65 -16.14 3.75
C PRO A 413 6.93 -16.98 3.56
N TRP A 414 7.62 -17.34 4.64
CA TRP A 414 8.85 -18.16 4.63
C TRP A 414 8.58 -19.66 4.62
N THR A 415 7.43 -20.08 5.14
CA THR A 415 6.95 -21.47 5.03
C THR A 415 5.46 -21.51 4.73
N PRO A 416 5.01 -20.89 3.61
CA PRO A 416 3.59 -20.69 3.37
C PRO A 416 2.93 -22.01 3.00
N ASP A 417 1.80 -22.30 3.65
CA ASP A 417 0.99 -23.49 3.45
C ASP A 417 -0.31 -23.19 2.68
N SER A 418 -0.92 -22.04 2.93
CA SER A 418 -2.22 -21.64 2.39
C SER A 418 -2.39 -20.11 2.43
N VAL A 419 -3.36 -19.63 1.64
CA VAL A 419 -3.92 -18.29 1.78
C VAL A 419 -5.25 -18.40 2.53
N TYR A 420 -5.32 -17.81 3.71
CA TYR A 420 -6.53 -17.77 4.53
C TYR A 420 -7.44 -16.66 4.00
N GLY A 421 -8.48 -17.08 3.28
CA GLY A 421 -9.33 -16.20 2.49
C GLY A 421 -10.65 -15.81 3.14
N GLN A 422 -11.11 -14.60 2.85
CA GLN A 422 -12.44 -14.11 3.18
C GLN A 422 -13.00 -13.26 2.03
N VAL A 423 -14.27 -13.49 1.66
CA VAL A 423 -15.00 -12.59 0.76
C VAL A 423 -15.75 -11.55 1.59
N ILE A 424 -15.46 -10.29 1.32
CA ILE A 424 -16.08 -9.11 1.91
C ILE A 424 -17.07 -8.56 0.88
N GLY A 425 -18.37 -8.72 1.15
CA GLY A 425 -19.46 -8.22 0.30
C GLY A 425 -20.27 -7.13 1.02
N HIS A 426 -20.95 -6.27 0.26
CA HIS A 426 -21.88 -5.28 0.78
C HIS A 426 -23.34 -5.68 0.47
N PRO A 427 -24.32 -5.43 1.37
CA PRO A 427 -25.71 -5.79 1.13
C PRO A 427 -26.34 -5.10 -0.08
N SER A 428 -25.88 -3.89 -0.44
CA SER A 428 -26.44 -3.09 -1.54
C SER A 428 -25.44 -2.64 -2.60
N ARG A 429 -24.13 -2.71 -2.33
CA ARG A 429 -23.09 -2.08 -3.16
C ARG A 429 -22.25 -3.14 -3.87
N ASP A 430 -21.82 -2.82 -5.07
CA ASP A 430 -20.72 -3.46 -5.76
C ASP A 430 -19.41 -2.79 -5.32
N LEU A 431 -18.44 -3.60 -4.92
CA LEU A 431 -17.12 -3.14 -4.46
C LEU A 431 -16.06 -3.47 -5.50
N GLY A 432 -15.11 -2.57 -5.76
CA GLY A 432 -14.07 -2.80 -6.76
C GLY A 432 -12.82 -1.99 -6.54
N TYR A 433 -11.72 -2.48 -7.14
CA TYR A 433 -10.41 -1.86 -7.10
C TYR A 433 -9.88 -1.57 -5.69
N PRO A 434 -9.77 -2.58 -4.81
CA PRO A 434 -9.25 -2.39 -3.47
C PRO A 434 -7.73 -2.17 -3.45
N ASN A 435 -7.26 -1.52 -2.39
CA ASN A 435 -5.88 -1.59 -1.91
C ASN A 435 -5.87 -1.74 -0.38
N VAL A 436 -4.73 -2.12 0.20
CA VAL A 436 -4.58 -2.42 1.64
C VAL A 436 -3.28 -1.82 2.18
N VAL A 437 -3.35 -1.21 3.36
CA VAL A 437 -2.17 -0.71 4.10
C VAL A 437 -2.33 -0.96 5.60
N ALA A 438 -1.20 -0.94 6.32
CA ALA A 438 -1.20 -0.93 7.78
C ALA A 438 -1.75 0.40 8.31
N ILE A 439 -2.48 0.35 9.43
CA ILE A 439 -2.92 1.53 10.15
C ILE A 439 -2.94 1.16 11.63
N GLY A 440 -2.24 1.86 12.51
CA GLY A 440 -2.12 1.43 13.91
C GLY A 440 -1.33 2.39 14.76
N ASN A 441 -1.45 2.26 16.08
CA ASN A 441 -0.80 3.12 17.06
C ASN A 441 0.46 2.48 17.68
N GLU A 442 0.66 1.18 17.46
CA GLU A 442 1.78 0.39 17.96
C GLU A 442 2.48 -0.40 16.84
N GLY A 443 3.79 -0.61 16.97
CA GLY A 443 4.56 -1.37 15.97
C GLY A 443 4.18 -2.85 15.86
N CYS A 444 3.50 -3.40 16.87
CA CYS A 444 2.99 -4.77 16.91
C CYS A 444 1.62 -4.91 16.23
N ASP A 445 0.96 -3.82 15.86
CA ASP A 445 -0.41 -3.85 15.36
C ASP A 445 -0.52 -4.66 14.07
N GLU A 446 -1.54 -5.51 14.03
CA GLU A 446 -1.97 -6.25 12.86
C GLU A 446 -3.17 -5.59 12.15
N GLU A 447 -3.36 -4.31 12.45
CA GLU A 447 -4.46 -3.49 12.01
C GLU A 447 -4.28 -3.02 10.55
N LEU A 448 -5.36 -3.08 9.79
CA LEU A 448 -5.33 -2.79 8.36
C LEU A 448 -6.47 -1.86 7.96
N LEU A 449 -6.18 -0.94 7.04
CA LEU A 449 -7.20 -0.24 6.27
C LEU A 449 -7.30 -0.84 4.88
N ILE A 450 -8.51 -1.22 4.48
CA ILE A 450 -8.83 -1.65 3.12
C ILE A 450 -9.74 -0.60 2.50
N ALA A 451 -9.26 0.07 1.45
CA ALA A 451 -10.01 1.12 0.74
C ALA A 451 -10.29 0.70 -0.71
N PHE A 452 -11.44 1.08 -1.24
CA PHE A 452 -11.96 0.61 -2.53
C PHE A 452 -12.98 1.60 -3.12
N ASN A 453 -13.26 1.43 -4.41
CA ASN A 453 -14.38 2.09 -5.06
C ASN A 453 -15.68 1.34 -4.75
N HIS A 454 -16.79 2.08 -4.64
CA HIS A 454 -18.13 1.52 -4.48
C HIS A 454 -19.09 2.09 -5.52
N SER A 455 -20.13 1.33 -5.86
CA SER A 455 -21.28 1.81 -6.63
C SER A 455 -22.49 0.93 -6.33
N SER A 456 -23.71 1.40 -6.60
CA SER A 456 -24.90 0.55 -6.54
C SER A 456 -25.95 1.02 -7.54
N THR A 457 -27.13 0.40 -7.51
CA THR A 457 -28.30 0.86 -8.26
C THR A 457 -28.95 2.10 -7.64
N THR A 458 -28.47 2.57 -6.49
CA THR A 458 -29.02 3.75 -5.79
C THR A 458 -27.95 4.79 -5.44
N GLU A 459 -26.69 4.38 -5.31
CA GLU A 459 -25.55 5.23 -4.93
C GLU A 459 -24.59 5.34 -6.10
N LYS A 460 -24.13 6.56 -6.40
CA LYS A 460 -23.24 6.79 -7.53
C LYS A 460 -21.81 6.38 -7.18
N ALA A 461 -21.03 6.07 -8.21
CA ALA A 461 -19.67 5.59 -8.06
C ALA A 461 -18.80 6.56 -7.23
N GLY A 462 -18.23 6.04 -6.15
CA GLY A 462 -17.48 6.78 -5.16
C GLY A 462 -16.46 5.91 -4.43
N VAL A 463 -16.04 6.35 -3.23
CA VAL A 463 -14.93 5.79 -2.47
C VAL A 463 -15.40 5.40 -1.06
N SER A 464 -15.00 4.21 -0.62
CA SER A 464 -15.23 3.70 0.73
C SER A 464 -14.00 3.04 1.30
N ALA A 465 -13.98 2.86 2.62
CA ALA A 465 -13.00 2.07 3.32
C ALA A 465 -13.66 1.20 4.39
N LEU A 466 -12.90 0.21 4.86
CA LEU A 466 -13.19 -0.57 6.05
C LEU A 466 -11.88 -0.78 6.82
N TYR A 467 -12.01 -0.97 8.12
CA TYR A 467 -10.92 -1.26 9.04
C TYR A 467 -10.97 -2.72 9.47
N ARG A 468 -9.80 -3.31 9.70
CA ARG A 468 -9.64 -4.63 10.29
C ARG A 468 -8.80 -4.49 11.55
N ALA A 469 -9.37 -4.87 12.69
CA ALA A 469 -8.70 -4.80 13.98
C ALA A 469 -7.67 -5.93 14.17
N ASN A 470 -6.91 -5.81 15.25
CA ASN A 470 -5.91 -6.78 15.71
C ASN A 470 -6.45 -8.23 15.84
N ASP A 471 -7.70 -8.42 16.23
CA ASP A 471 -8.34 -9.75 16.35
C ASP A 471 -8.89 -10.30 15.03
N GLY A 472 -8.74 -9.54 13.94
CA GLY A 472 -9.25 -9.84 12.61
C GLY A 472 -10.73 -9.54 12.40
N SER A 473 -11.41 -8.94 13.36
CA SER A 473 -12.75 -8.39 13.15
C SER A 473 -12.72 -7.19 12.20
N LEU A 474 -13.81 -7.01 11.46
CA LEU A 474 -13.97 -5.91 10.51
C LEU A 474 -14.90 -4.86 11.08
N SER A 475 -14.66 -3.60 10.74
CA SER A 475 -15.57 -2.48 11.01
C SER A 475 -16.76 -2.49 10.05
N ASP A 476 -17.71 -1.57 10.26
CA ASP A 476 -18.67 -1.24 9.20
C ASP A 476 -17.98 -0.47 8.06
N PHE A 477 -18.71 -0.29 6.96
CA PHE A 477 -18.22 0.42 5.78
C PHE A 477 -18.29 1.94 6.00
N VAL A 478 -17.14 2.60 5.93
CA VAL A 478 -17.07 4.07 5.95
C VAL A 478 -17.12 4.58 4.52
N THR A 479 -18.12 5.42 4.21
CA THR A 479 -18.14 6.17 2.96
C THR A 479 -17.21 7.37 3.10
N ILE A 480 -16.17 7.41 2.27
CA ILE A 480 -15.32 8.60 2.13
C ILE A 480 -16.08 9.59 1.25
N LYS A 481 -16.45 9.20 0.02
CA LYS A 481 -17.16 10.08 -0.91
C LYS A 481 -18.19 9.32 -1.74
N GLU A 482 -19.42 9.79 -1.78
CA GLU A 482 -20.38 9.38 -2.82
C GLU A 482 -20.16 10.19 -4.12
N GLY A 483 -20.30 9.53 -5.27
CA GLY A 483 -20.30 10.21 -6.56
C GLY A 483 -21.42 11.24 -6.69
N GLU A 484 -21.25 12.19 -7.61
CA GLU A 484 -22.17 13.31 -7.79
C GLU A 484 -23.12 13.08 -8.98
N GLY A 485 -22.72 12.24 -9.94
CA GLY A 485 -23.48 11.92 -11.14
C GLY A 485 -23.24 10.50 -11.63
N LEU A 486 -23.71 10.20 -12.84
CA LEU A 486 -23.39 8.94 -13.52
C LEU A 486 -22.12 9.10 -14.35
N VAL A 487 -21.42 8.00 -14.61
CA VAL A 487 -20.29 7.99 -15.55
C VAL A 487 -20.84 7.53 -16.90
N ASN A 488 -20.56 8.27 -17.96
CA ASN A 488 -21.04 7.96 -19.31
C ASN A 488 -20.11 8.59 -20.36
N LYS A 489 -18.90 8.04 -20.47
CA LYS A 489 -17.81 8.46 -21.36
C LYS A 489 -17.65 7.50 -22.55
N LEU A 490 -18.10 6.25 -22.43
CA LEU A 490 -17.91 5.17 -23.39
C LEU A 490 -19.24 4.70 -23.99
N SER A 491 -19.15 3.89 -25.06
CA SER A 491 -20.31 3.25 -25.71
C SER A 491 -20.59 1.83 -25.21
N GLY A 492 -19.90 1.42 -24.14
CA GLY A 492 -20.00 0.13 -23.44
C GLY A 492 -19.69 0.34 -21.95
N PRO A 493 -19.43 -0.72 -21.17
CA PRO A 493 -19.12 -0.59 -19.75
C PRO A 493 -18.01 0.44 -19.49
N GLU A 494 -18.24 1.31 -18.51
CA GLU A 494 -17.33 2.37 -18.10
C GLU A 494 -16.12 1.84 -17.36
N ARG A 495 -14.98 2.52 -17.52
CA ARG A 495 -13.74 2.20 -16.81
C ARG A 495 -13.60 3.13 -15.60
N TRP A 496 -13.71 2.55 -14.41
CA TRP A 496 -13.75 3.29 -13.13
C TRP A 496 -12.59 2.95 -12.18
N GLY A 497 -11.63 2.17 -12.66
CA GLY A 497 -10.38 1.91 -11.96
C GLY A 497 -9.48 0.98 -12.76
N ASP A 498 -8.23 0.99 -12.38
CA ASP A 498 -7.24 -0.09 -12.56
C ASP A 498 -6.39 -0.24 -11.31
N TYR A 499 -6.29 0.85 -10.55
CA TYR A 499 -5.55 0.95 -9.30
C TYR A 499 -6.32 1.78 -8.28
N PHE A 500 -5.81 1.80 -7.05
CA PHE A 500 -6.32 2.62 -5.96
C PHE A 500 -5.14 3.13 -5.13
N GLY A 501 -5.06 4.44 -4.92
CA GLY A 501 -3.99 5.04 -4.14
C GLY A 501 -4.28 4.91 -2.64
N LEU A 502 -3.33 4.37 -1.89
CA LEU A 502 -3.46 4.22 -0.45
C LEU A 502 -2.06 4.21 0.19
N GLN A 503 -1.83 5.07 1.17
CA GLN A 503 -0.54 5.11 1.88
C GLN A 503 -0.73 5.47 3.36
N THR A 504 -0.13 4.67 4.24
CA THR A 504 0.10 5.02 5.65
C THR A 504 0.97 6.26 5.76
N ILE A 505 0.67 7.10 6.74
CA ILE A 505 1.53 8.20 7.13
C ILE A 505 2.63 7.65 8.04
N TYR A 506 3.82 7.37 7.50
CA TYR A 506 4.83 6.62 8.25
C TYR A 506 5.35 7.28 9.54
N HIS A 507 5.19 8.60 9.72
CA HIS A 507 5.54 9.29 10.98
C HIS A 507 4.36 9.46 11.94
N ASP A 508 3.16 9.05 11.53
CA ASP A 508 1.94 8.99 12.31
C ASP A 508 1.11 7.81 11.78
N PRO A 509 1.56 6.56 12.05
CA PRO A 509 1.06 5.34 11.40
C PRO A 509 -0.41 5.04 11.72
N GLN A 510 -1.02 5.80 12.64
CA GLN A 510 -2.44 5.78 12.92
C GLN A 510 -3.26 6.39 11.78
N LYS A 511 -2.63 7.06 10.81
CA LYS A 511 -3.33 7.78 9.74
C LYS A 511 -2.94 7.28 8.35
N VAL A 512 -3.90 7.36 7.43
CA VAL A 512 -3.77 6.91 6.04
C VAL A 512 -4.43 7.91 5.10
N TRP A 513 -3.76 8.22 3.99
CA TRP A 513 -4.38 8.91 2.85
C TRP A 513 -4.86 7.89 1.81
N ALA A 514 -6.15 7.96 1.48
CA ALA A 514 -6.76 7.24 0.38
C ALA A 514 -6.97 8.16 -0.82
N ALA A 515 -6.81 7.63 -2.03
CA ALA A 515 -7.13 8.29 -3.28
C ALA A 515 -7.96 7.32 -4.15
N GLY A 516 -9.22 7.68 -4.39
CA GLY A 516 -10.17 6.82 -5.12
C GLY A 516 -10.90 7.54 -6.24
N PHE A 517 -11.62 6.76 -7.04
CA PHE A 517 -12.45 7.24 -8.14
C PHE A 517 -13.76 7.83 -7.61
N TYR A 518 -14.21 8.95 -8.16
CA TYR A 518 -15.61 9.37 -7.98
C TYR A 518 -16.21 9.95 -9.26
N ALA A 519 -17.52 9.74 -9.42
CA ALA A 519 -18.28 10.23 -10.56
C ALA A 519 -18.62 11.72 -10.40
N LEU A 520 -18.51 12.49 -11.49
CA LEU A 520 -18.86 13.91 -11.56
C LEU A 520 -20.27 14.09 -12.13
N LEU A 521 -20.90 15.24 -11.83
CA LEU A 521 -22.21 15.61 -12.39
C LEU A 521 -22.26 15.63 -13.93
N ASN A 522 -21.11 15.86 -14.59
CA ASN A 522 -21.04 16.07 -16.03
C ASN A 522 -20.89 14.78 -16.86
N GLY A 523 -21.08 13.60 -16.27
CA GLY A 523 -20.85 12.33 -16.97
C GLY A 523 -19.41 11.82 -16.87
N GLY A 524 -18.50 12.62 -16.31
CA GLY A 524 -17.09 12.31 -16.14
C GLY A 524 -16.73 11.76 -14.76
N ASN A 525 -15.45 11.80 -14.45
CA ASN A 525 -14.90 11.34 -13.18
C ASN A 525 -13.70 12.20 -12.76
N SER A 526 -13.34 12.12 -11.48
CA SER A 526 -12.12 12.69 -10.91
C SER A 526 -11.61 11.79 -9.77
N THR A 527 -10.55 12.21 -9.10
CA THR A 527 -9.96 11.55 -7.94
C THR A 527 -10.30 12.30 -6.66
N TRP A 528 -10.73 11.57 -5.64
CA TRP A 528 -11.06 12.09 -4.31
C TRP A 528 -10.06 11.59 -3.29
N PHE A 529 -9.62 12.47 -2.39
CA PHE A 529 -8.68 12.18 -1.32
C PHE A 529 -9.41 12.17 0.03
N GLY A 530 -9.10 11.19 0.88
CA GLY A 530 -9.61 11.13 2.24
C GLY A 530 -8.52 10.73 3.23
N LEU A 531 -8.46 11.42 4.36
CA LEU A 531 -7.59 11.13 5.49
C LEU A 531 -8.37 10.32 6.52
N LEU A 532 -7.95 9.09 6.75
CA LEU A 532 -8.55 8.20 7.74
C LEU A 532 -7.60 7.99 8.92
N GLN A 533 -8.16 7.81 10.12
CA GLN A 533 -7.42 7.46 11.33
C GLN A 533 -7.91 6.12 11.90
N SER A 534 -6.99 5.33 12.48
CA SER A 534 -7.34 4.14 13.26
C SER A 534 -8.30 4.53 14.37
N PRO A 535 -9.36 3.75 14.61
CA PRO A 535 -10.18 3.92 15.80
C PRO A 535 -9.49 3.42 17.07
N ASP A 536 -8.40 2.64 16.96
CA ASP A 536 -7.67 2.19 18.14
C ASP A 536 -6.98 3.38 18.83
N SER A 537 -7.49 3.71 20.00
CA SER A 537 -6.97 4.76 20.89
C SER A 537 -6.21 4.19 22.08
N THR A 538 -6.11 2.87 22.19
CA THR A 538 -5.41 2.17 23.26
C THR A 538 -4.05 1.70 22.76
N ALA A 539 -2.98 2.04 23.48
CA ALA A 539 -1.64 1.52 23.24
C ALA A 539 -1.09 1.00 24.57
N LEU A 540 -0.20 0.01 24.53
CA LEU A 540 0.54 -0.43 25.71
C LEU A 540 1.38 0.74 26.22
N HIS A 541 1.11 1.14 27.46
CA HIS A 541 1.84 2.20 28.15
C HIS A 541 2.08 1.77 29.59
N VAL A 542 3.27 2.05 30.13
CA VAL A 542 3.59 1.81 31.54
C VAL A 542 3.92 3.10 32.27
N ASP A 543 3.21 3.33 33.37
CA ASP A 543 3.62 4.32 34.37
C ASP A 543 4.34 3.62 35.52
N VAL A 544 5.39 4.25 36.06
CA VAL A 544 6.14 3.70 37.20
C VAL A 544 6.09 4.65 38.38
N THR A 545 5.70 4.12 39.53
CA THR A 545 5.80 4.84 40.82
C THR A 545 6.96 4.29 41.64
N ALA A 546 7.61 5.15 42.41
CA ALA A 546 8.65 4.80 43.35
C ALA A 546 8.19 5.07 44.79
N GLU A 547 8.32 4.09 45.67
CA GLU A 547 8.03 4.22 47.10
C GLU A 547 9.16 3.62 47.93
N GLY A 548 9.52 4.28 49.02
CA GLY A 548 10.56 3.81 49.95
C GLY A 548 11.61 4.87 50.22
N ILE A 549 12.70 4.46 50.85
CA ILE A 549 13.78 5.34 51.33
C ILE A 549 15.14 4.71 51.02
N GLY A 550 16.09 5.52 50.56
CA GLY A 550 17.47 5.08 50.30
C GLY A 550 17.54 3.87 49.36
N CYS A 551 18.11 2.75 49.82
CA CYS A 551 18.22 1.48 49.08
C CYS A 551 17.06 0.50 49.29
N ASN A 552 15.99 0.95 49.93
CA ASN A 552 14.77 0.16 50.12
C ASN A 552 13.62 0.71 49.26
N GLN A 553 13.94 1.31 48.11
CA GLN A 553 12.91 1.74 47.15
C GLN A 553 12.30 0.52 46.46
N THR A 554 11.00 0.61 46.20
CA THR A 554 10.24 -0.31 45.37
C THR A 554 9.66 0.48 44.21
N LEU A 555 10.00 0.06 42.99
CA LEU A 555 9.38 0.55 41.77
C LEU A 555 8.17 -0.32 41.45
N THR A 556 7.01 0.29 41.19
CA THR A 556 5.78 -0.41 40.81
C THR A 556 5.34 0.04 39.43
N ALA A 557 5.24 -0.91 38.50
CA ALA A 557 4.78 -0.70 37.14
C ALA A 557 3.25 -0.83 37.07
N MET A 558 2.59 0.21 36.57
CA MET A 558 1.15 0.29 36.32
C MET A 558 0.95 0.29 34.80
N VAL A 559 0.51 -0.83 34.27
CA VAL A 559 0.27 -1.00 32.84
C VAL A 559 -1.12 -0.48 32.48
N MET A 560 -1.19 0.32 31.42
CA MET A 560 -2.40 0.81 30.77
C MET A 560 -2.42 0.32 29.32
N GLY A 561 -3.61 0.05 28.77
CA GLY A 561 -3.76 -0.52 27.43
C GLY A 561 -3.15 -1.93 27.29
N GLY A 562 -2.87 -2.33 26.05
CA GLY A 562 -2.36 -3.66 25.70
C GLY A 562 -3.29 -4.83 26.06
N ILE A 563 -2.86 -6.06 25.73
CA ILE A 563 -3.62 -7.28 26.01
C ILE A 563 -2.88 -8.15 27.05
N PRO A 564 -3.46 -8.44 28.23
CA PRO A 564 -2.83 -9.31 29.22
C PRO A 564 -2.74 -10.78 28.74
N PRO A 565 -1.79 -11.59 29.25
CA PRO A 565 -0.86 -11.29 30.34
C PRO A 565 0.33 -10.42 29.92
N TYR A 566 0.84 -9.62 30.87
CA TYR A 566 2.04 -8.80 30.68
C TYR A 566 3.30 -9.50 31.21
N THR A 567 4.43 -9.26 30.56
CA THR A 567 5.75 -9.67 31.05
C THR A 567 6.60 -8.43 31.39
N TYR A 568 7.44 -8.56 32.41
CA TYR A 568 8.24 -7.47 32.97
C TYR A 568 9.72 -7.86 32.92
N THR A 569 10.57 -6.97 32.42
CA THR A 569 12.02 -7.13 32.45
C THR A 569 12.66 -5.89 33.06
N TRP A 570 13.25 -6.02 34.23
CA TRP A 570 13.95 -4.95 34.95
C TRP A 570 15.46 -5.12 34.75
N ASN A 571 16.14 -4.10 34.22
CA ASN A 571 17.59 -4.11 33.94
C ASN A 571 18.05 -5.37 33.16
N GLY A 572 17.24 -5.80 32.18
CA GLY A 572 17.50 -6.99 31.37
C GLY A 572 17.19 -8.34 32.04
N LEU A 573 16.64 -8.36 33.26
CA LEU A 573 16.27 -9.57 33.98
C LEU A 573 14.74 -9.70 34.10
N PRO A 574 14.17 -10.91 33.86
CA PRO A 574 12.74 -11.12 34.06
C PRO A 574 12.31 -10.86 35.51
N GLY A 575 11.18 -10.19 35.69
CA GLY A 575 10.65 -9.84 37.00
C GLY A 575 9.11 -9.83 37.05
N LEU A 576 8.57 -9.14 38.04
CA LEU A 576 7.13 -8.95 38.26
C LEU A 576 6.75 -7.48 38.06
N SER A 577 5.49 -7.14 38.34
CA SER A 577 5.00 -5.76 38.29
C SER A 577 5.63 -4.81 39.32
N ALA A 578 6.43 -5.32 40.25
CA ALA A 578 7.20 -4.50 41.18
C ALA A 578 8.61 -5.06 41.35
N GLU A 579 9.58 -4.15 41.47
CA GLU A 579 10.99 -4.44 41.71
C GLU A 579 11.47 -3.68 42.97
N SER A 580 12.12 -4.38 43.89
CA SER A 580 12.48 -3.85 45.21
C SER A 580 13.98 -3.88 45.46
N GLY A 581 14.45 -3.03 46.38
CA GLY A 581 15.88 -2.96 46.71
C GLY A 581 16.65 -2.05 45.76
N ILE A 582 15.95 -1.12 45.11
CA ILE A 582 16.53 -0.08 44.27
C ILE A 582 17.06 1.04 45.17
N CYS A 583 18.22 1.61 44.84
CA CYS A 583 18.78 2.76 45.55
C CYS A 583 18.36 4.08 44.90
N SER A 584 18.07 5.08 45.73
CA SER A 584 18.00 6.47 45.26
C SER A 584 19.30 6.86 44.54
N GLY A 585 19.17 7.47 43.37
CA GLY A 585 20.25 7.76 42.44
C GLY A 585 20.43 6.70 41.35
N ASP A 586 19.81 5.52 41.48
CA ASP A 586 19.87 4.49 40.44
C ASP A 586 19.06 4.89 39.20
N THR A 587 19.52 4.39 38.05
CA THR A 587 18.73 4.38 36.83
C THR A 587 18.32 2.95 36.53
N VAL A 588 17.02 2.73 36.39
CA VAL A 588 16.43 1.43 36.14
C VAL A 588 15.78 1.43 34.76
N GLU A 589 16.03 0.37 34.00
CA GLU A 589 15.40 0.11 32.71
C GLU A 589 14.26 -0.90 32.90
N LEU A 590 13.07 -0.57 32.41
CA LEU A 590 11.90 -1.44 32.41
C LEU A 590 11.47 -1.71 30.97
N TYR A 591 11.32 -2.97 30.62
CA TYR A 591 10.59 -3.40 29.42
C TYR A 591 9.32 -4.12 29.85
N ILE A 592 8.20 -3.70 29.29
CA ILE A 592 6.91 -4.40 29.39
C ILE A 592 6.58 -4.98 28.04
N SER A 593 6.08 -6.22 28.01
CA SER A 593 5.42 -6.74 26.81
C SER A 593 4.05 -7.30 27.11
N ASP A 594 3.14 -7.22 26.14
CA ASP A 594 1.79 -7.77 26.22
C ASP A 594 1.68 -9.13 25.49
N ALA A 595 0.47 -9.71 25.46
CA ALA A 595 0.19 -10.98 24.81
C ALA A 595 0.23 -10.94 23.27
N ARG A 596 0.12 -9.75 22.67
CA ARG A 596 0.31 -9.54 21.22
C ARG A 596 1.79 -9.41 20.86
N GLY A 597 2.65 -9.17 21.84
CA GLY A 597 4.07 -8.90 21.65
C GLY A 597 4.37 -7.41 21.44
N CYS A 598 3.44 -6.52 21.76
CA CYS A 598 3.71 -5.09 21.89
C CYS A 598 4.70 -4.87 23.02
N VAL A 599 5.60 -3.90 22.87
CA VAL A 599 6.64 -3.61 23.85
C VAL A 599 6.64 -2.13 24.16
N ASP A 600 6.63 -1.82 25.46
CA ASP A 600 6.87 -0.47 25.98
C ASP A 600 8.15 -0.46 26.82
N PHE A 601 8.87 0.67 26.80
CA PHE A 601 10.17 0.84 27.44
C PHE A 601 10.22 2.12 28.25
N GLU A 602 10.60 1.99 29.52
CA GLU A 602 10.80 3.12 30.41
C GLU A 602 12.20 3.12 31.04
N ARG A 603 12.78 4.32 31.12
CA ARG A 603 14.06 4.57 31.79
C ARG A 603 13.85 5.46 33.00
N ILE A 604 13.78 4.84 34.17
CA ILE A 604 13.43 5.49 35.42
C ILE A 604 14.68 5.91 36.17
N TYR A 605 14.85 7.21 36.40
CA TYR A 605 15.79 7.71 37.41
C TYR A 605 15.08 7.76 38.76
N VAL A 606 15.62 7.09 39.78
CA VAL A 606 15.02 7.06 41.12
C VAL A 606 15.53 8.26 41.92
N PRO A 607 14.72 9.29 42.18
CA PRO A 607 15.19 10.48 42.88
C PRO A 607 15.49 10.16 44.36
N TYR A 608 16.26 11.06 44.98
CA TYR A 608 16.44 11.07 46.43
C TYR A 608 15.19 11.64 47.11
N LEU A 609 14.18 10.80 47.38
CA LEU A 609 12.90 11.22 47.97
C LEU A 609 13.00 11.69 49.43
N ASP A 610 14.09 11.34 50.12
CA ASP A 610 14.27 11.58 51.57
C ASP A 610 15.21 12.75 51.87
N VAL A 611 15.58 13.47 50.84
CA VAL A 611 16.49 14.60 50.95
C VAL A 611 15.67 15.87 50.91
N GLU A 612 15.51 16.51 52.06
CA GLU A 612 14.97 17.86 52.14
C GLU A 612 15.95 18.79 51.43
N ALA A 613 15.60 19.18 50.19
CA ALA A 613 16.39 20.11 49.41
C ALA A 613 16.39 21.50 50.08
N PRO A 614 17.53 22.23 50.08
CA PRO A 614 18.83 21.83 49.56
C PRO A 614 19.65 21.01 50.57
N ALA A 615 20.32 19.95 50.11
CA ALA A 615 21.24 19.17 50.93
C ALA A 615 22.52 18.79 50.19
N ILE A 616 23.60 18.65 50.96
CA ILE A 616 24.90 18.16 50.50
C ILE A 616 25.31 17.00 51.40
N PHE A 617 25.45 15.80 50.84
CA PHE A 617 25.90 14.63 51.59
C PHE A 617 27.34 14.28 51.20
N PRO A 618 28.24 14.06 52.18
CA PRO A 618 29.53 13.46 51.87
C PRO A 618 29.29 12.03 51.38
N ASN A 619 29.79 11.70 50.18
CA ASN A 619 29.82 10.33 49.70
C ASN A 619 30.81 9.54 50.58
N PRO A 620 30.59 8.25 50.95
CA PRO A 620 31.61 7.41 51.57
C PRO A 620 32.95 7.33 50.79
N SER A 621 32.98 7.75 49.52
CA SER A 621 34.19 7.94 48.71
C SER A 621 34.95 9.22 49.09
N PRO A 622 36.26 9.16 49.42
CA PRO A 622 37.07 10.36 49.58
C PRO A 622 37.14 11.17 48.27
N GLY A 623 36.61 12.39 48.29
CA GLY A 623 36.71 13.34 47.16
C GLY A 623 35.42 13.57 46.37
N GLU A 624 34.30 12.94 46.74
CA GLU A 624 33.00 13.13 46.08
C GLU A 624 31.94 13.60 47.07
N ALA A 625 31.03 14.47 46.62
CA ALA A 625 29.86 14.91 47.38
C ALA A 625 28.64 14.89 46.47
N LEU A 626 27.49 14.48 47.02
CA LEU A 626 26.20 14.55 46.34
C LEU A 626 25.48 15.83 46.78
N MET A 627 25.04 16.64 45.82
CA MET A 627 24.22 17.83 46.07
C MET A 627 22.82 17.61 45.48
N ALA A 628 21.78 17.79 46.30
CA ALA A 628 20.39 17.76 45.89
C ALA A 628 19.74 19.14 46.15
N PHE A 629 18.99 19.65 45.17
CA PHE A 629 18.29 20.94 45.25
C PHE A 629 17.04 20.90 44.36
N ASP A 630 16.00 21.66 44.72
CA ASP A 630 14.81 21.81 43.90
C ASP A 630 15.07 22.80 42.75
N ALA A 631 14.68 22.40 41.54
CA ALA A 631 14.71 23.24 40.34
C ALA A 631 13.31 23.28 39.70
N PRO A 632 12.37 24.09 40.24
CA PRO A 632 10.98 24.11 39.79
C PRO A 632 10.79 24.67 38.37
N ASP A 633 11.80 25.37 37.84
CA ASP A 633 11.81 25.96 36.50
C ASP A 633 13.12 25.61 35.75
N ALA A 634 13.10 25.67 34.42
CA ALA A 634 14.29 25.44 33.60
C ALA A 634 15.35 26.55 33.78
N GLY A 635 16.63 26.18 33.95
CA GLY A 635 17.72 27.15 34.18
C GLY A 635 19.13 26.54 34.13
N GLN A 636 20.15 27.34 34.47
CA GLN A 636 21.54 26.89 34.63
C GLN A 636 21.92 26.79 36.10
N VAL A 637 22.65 25.72 36.44
CA VAL A 637 23.18 25.46 37.78
C VAL A 637 24.69 25.67 37.75
N GLU A 638 25.18 26.63 38.52
CA GLU A 638 26.62 26.90 38.67
C GLU A 638 27.10 26.34 40.02
N ILE A 639 28.00 25.36 39.99
CA ILE A 639 28.61 24.78 41.19
C ILE A 639 30.02 25.37 41.34
N ARG A 640 30.27 26.08 42.44
CA ARG A 640 31.60 26.58 42.82
C ARG A 640 32.12 25.76 43.99
N VAL A 641 33.17 24.98 43.74
CA VAL A 641 33.83 24.11 44.73
C VAL A 641 34.96 24.87 45.43
#